data_AF-A0A7X7NE02-F1
#
_entry.id   AF-A0A7X7NE02-F1
#
_cell.length_a   1.000
_cell.length_b   1.000
_cell.length_c   1.000
_cell.angle_alpha   90.00
_cell.angle_beta   90.00
_cell.angle_gamma   90.00
#
_symmetry.space_group_name_H-M   'P 1'
#
loop_
_entity.id
_entity.type
_entity.pdbx_description
1 polymer ?
#
loop_
_entity_poly.entity_id
_entity_poly.type
_entity_poly.pdbx_seq_one_letter_code
_entity_poly.pdbx_strand_id
1 'polypeptide(L)'
;MLVRKIFKGVLLTFLLLCTGVGSVMADGLAGEYLLTQRWRDMIAHHSPLTNAALMTEENYIATRFAFAPILAGAFKHFELGAVVPIGLYQSVGVTVLGSPEGFVEKGQEMGNGQLTAGDSSLSNLNSFFMLSYAWHFWNKLSAGINLNFAYSSSFGEPTMGTGLDIGLTYRLFRHALIGDHLIGLSTVNLIAPSMGKSPVPNFKSTGQYSRDIKLSWLGNYWEKRLESALDIDIKDFWAAKDEFKLNNNGLSLAKKLEWDINLKVGAWLLRMAKLYLQFGFDEDAIDYWGLAFGINVPSVNSGRDLEILYQYNVMTEAQNDATGHTVYARVDFGKHREEIFARKMARTASLSPNELYNKARRLYSEKKYWDAFFVFSRILVEFPDFFKNDWAQYYRASCQEELDMREMAVKNYENTKKDFPLSTAVPHADLGLMRVFYRDGDFSRVTNQFVELSKPNVPDSLRFHGAYIMGQTHLQTNDMQKAIQVLSIVPEEHPDYIFAQHAIAVAHARLGSESSEIVMALENCVGAKATTPAQKEIVNRSYLFLGYIFYEENTLSKAVVALRMVPTSSYYAEDALLGQGWTALKARQWTDCIATGQLLTKTSRKGVLQCEGMLIQSYGHLLQKQYAQSMDVLKVASEKIRALSVQSDDTLNYSRMQYESNRMSHNFLADKIDNLSMAGQAATMGSQSDSLRTEQNNYMTKFDEYFTFSREFNRSTFFARSIDAVREDIEYALATIQKIVGQSGLEKVQQQMEQEQQQIDSEIEKLKQEMEKLQNQN
;
A
#
# COMPACT_ATOMS: atom_id res chain seq x y z
N MET A 1 -94.80 -18.87 -53.04
CA MET A 1 -94.28 -17.58 -53.55
C MET A 1 -92.76 -17.71 -53.59
N LEU A 2 -92.15 -18.51 -54.47
CA LEU A 2 -92.37 -18.61 -55.90
C LEU A 2 -92.32 -17.22 -56.55
N VAL A 3 -91.31 -17.09 -57.42
CA VAL A 3 -91.24 -16.26 -58.62
C VAL A 3 -90.55 -14.91 -58.44
N ARG A 4 -89.43 -14.63 -59.10
CA ARG A 4 -88.60 -15.30 -60.15
C ARG A 4 -87.44 -14.29 -60.36
N LYS A 5 -86.19 -14.58 -60.73
CA LYS A 5 -85.44 -15.78 -61.16
C LYS A 5 -84.04 -15.23 -61.53
N ILE A 6 -82.93 -15.87 -61.07
CA ILE A 6 -81.96 -16.60 -61.94
C ILE A 6 -80.91 -15.68 -62.65
N PHE A 7 -79.63 -15.99 -62.94
CA PHE A 7 -78.76 -17.17 -63.20
C PHE A 7 -77.35 -16.79 -62.62
N LYS A 8 -76.64 -17.62 -61.82
CA LYS A 8 -75.44 -18.43 -62.20
C LYS A 8 -74.45 -17.66 -63.11
N GLY A 9 -73.15 -17.58 -62.85
CA GLY A 9 -72.23 -18.66 -62.52
C GLY A 9 -71.16 -18.73 -63.62
N VAL A 10 -69.90 -18.94 -63.22
CA VAL A 10 -68.74 -19.25 -64.08
C VAL A 10 -68.15 -18.10 -64.90
N LEU A 11 -67.17 -17.42 -64.29
CA LEU A 11 -65.84 -17.39 -64.91
C LEU A 11 -64.79 -17.59 -63.80
N LEU A 12 -64.79 -18.82 -63.26
CA LEU A 12 -63.53 -19.45 -62.89
C LEU A 12 -62.69 -19.53 -64.17
N THR A 13 -61.37 -19.43 -64.04
CA THR A 13 -60.36 -19.55 -65.11
C THR A 13 -60.27 -18.41 -66.12
N PHE A 14 -59.84 -17.24 -65.65
CA PHE A 14 -58.76 -16.54 -66.36
C PHE A 14 -57.82 -15.87 -65.35
N LEU A 15 -56.72 -16.60 -65.08
CA LEU A 15 -55.46 -16.17 -64.48
C LEU A 15 -55.53 -15.60 -63.05
N LEU A 16 -55.15 -16.34 -61.99
CA LEU A 16 -53.89 -17.06 -61.81
C LEU A 16 -52.70 -16.14 -62.09
N LEU A 17 -52.48 -15.21 -61.14
CA LEU A 17 -51.35 -14.28 -60.88
C LEU A 17 -51.97 -13.15 -60.04
N CYS A 18 -52.12 -13.25 -58.72
CA CYS A 18 -51.03 -13.15 -57.75
C CYS A 18 -51.53 -13.71 -56.42
N THR A 19 -51.13 -14.94 -56.11
CA THR A 19 -51.09 -15.45 -54.75
C THR A 19 -50.06 -14.62 -53.98
N GLY A 20 -50.52 -13.61 -53.25
CA GLY A 20 -49.81 -13.08 -52.11
C GLY A 20 -50.18 -13.94 -50.92
N VAL A 21 -49.36 -14.95 -50.62
CA VAL A 21 -49.34 -15.57 -49.30
C VAL A 21 -49.00 -14.45 -48.32
N GLY A 22 -50.03 -13.87 -47.72
CA GLY A 22 -49.85 -13.03 -46.56
C GLY A 22 -49.37 -13.94 -45.44
N SER A 23 -48.06 -13.95 -45.21
CA SER A 23 -47.52 -14.40 -43.94
C SER A 23 -48.25 -13.60 -42.86
N VAL A 24 -49.17 -14.24 -42.14
CA VAL A 24 -49.64 -13.74 -40.85
C VAL A 24 -48.43 -13.87 -39.93
N MET A 25 -47.56 -12.87 -39.98
CA MET A 25 -46.63 -12.60 -38.90
C MET A 25 -47.55 -12.16 -37.77
N ALA A 26 -47.87 -13.08 -36.86
CA ALA A 26 -48.35 -12.72 -35.55
C ALA A 26 -47.21 -11.94 -34.89
N ASP A 27 -47.19 -10.64 -35.12
CA ASP A 27 -46.33 -9.72 -34.39
C ASP A 27 -46.92 -9.70 -32.98
N GLY A 28 -46.41 -10.58 -32.11
CA GLY A 28 -46.85 -10.71 -30.73
C GLY A 28 -46.80 -9.34 -30.05
N LEU A 29 -47.80 -9.03 -29.25
CA LEU A 29 -47.96 -7.76 -28.51
C LEU A 29 -46.64 -7.35 -27.84
N ALA A 30 -45.87 -6.49 -28.51
CA ALA A 30 -44.52 -6.15 -28.10
C ALA A 30 -44.57 -5.23 -26.87
N GLY A 31 -44.41 -5.81 -25.69
CA GLY A 31 -44.18 -5.06 -24.45
C GLY A 31 -45.31 -5.03 -23.43
N GLU A 32 -46.40 -5.77 -23.60
CA GLU A 32 -47.46 -5.82 -22.57
C GLU A 32 -46.92 -6.25 -21.20
N TYR A 33 -46.02 -7.23 -21.15
CA TYR A 33 -45.38 -7.67 -19.90
C TYR A 33 -44.60 -6.56 -19.17
N LEU A 34 -44.23 -5.48 -19.88
CA LEU A 34 -43.54 -4.30 -19.36
C LEU A 34 -44.53 -3.17 -18.99
N LEU A 35 -45.54 -2.95 -19.83
CA LEU A 35 -46.47 -1.82 -19.72
C LEU A 35 -47.63 -2.13 -18.77
N THR A 36 -48.14 -3.36 -18.78
CA THR A 36 -49.29 -3.73 -17.95
C THR A 36 -48.88 -4.06 -16.52
N GLN A 37 -49.45 -3.32 -15.55
CA GLN A 37 -49.24 -3.60 -14.13
C GLN A 37 -50.13 -4.76 -13.62
N ARG A 38 -51.16 -5.15 -14.39
CA ARG A 38 -52.21 -6.10 -14.00
C ARG A 38 -51.66 -7.38 -13.36
N TRP A 39 -50.62 -7.97 -13.96
CA TRP A 39 -50.04 -9.23 -13.53
C TRP A 39 -49.00 -9.11 -12.42
N ARG A 40 -48.52 -7.89 -12.10
CA ARG A 40 -47.43 -7.62 -11.15
C ARG A 40 -47.80 -6.68 -10.01
N ASP A 41 -49.09 -6.38 -9.86
CA ASP A 41 -49.59 -5.31 -8.99
C ASP A 41 -49.21 -5.48 -7.51
N MET A 42 -49.08 -6.71 -7.02
CA MET A 42 -48.69 -6.95 -5.61
C MET A 42 -47.26 -6.52 -5.30
N ILE A 43 -46.35 -6.57 -6.27
CA ILE A 43 -44.94 -6.20 -6.08
C ILE A 43 -44.59 -4.86 -6.73
N ALA A 44 -45.54 -4.19 -7.39
CA ALA A 44 -45.32 -2.95 -8.13
C ALA A 44 -44.63 -1.88 -7.27
N HIS A 45 -45.12 -1.66 -6.06
CA HIS A 45 -44.56 -0.69 -5.10
C HIS A 45 -43.14 -1.03 -4.60
N HIS A 46 -42.67 -2.27 -4.81
CA HIS A 46 -41.34 -2.74 -4.49
C HIS A 46 -40.44 -2.85 -5.74
N SER A 47 -40.95 -2.50 -6.92
CA SER A 47 -40.26 -2.70 -8.20
C SER A 47 -39.83 -1.36 -8.81
N PRO A 48 -38.55 -1.24 -9.24
CA PRO A 48 -38.06 -0.03 -9.87
C PRO A 48 -38.68 0.18 -11.26
N LEU A 49 -39.28 -0.83 -11.89
CA LEU A 49 -40.06 -0.64 -13.13
C LEU A 49 -41.29 0.24 -12.90
N THR A 50 -41.93 0.15 -11.74
CA THR A 50 -43.04 1.06 -11.44
C THR A 50 -42.51 2.45 -11.17
N ASN A 51 -41.51 2.58 -10.30
CA ASN A 51 -40.79 3.84 -10.08
C ASN A 51 -39.45 3.56 -9.40
N ALA A 52 -38.35 3.96 -10.05
CA ALA A 52 -36.99 3.72 -9.55
C ALA A 52 -36.76 4.33 -8.14
N ALA A 53 -37.38 5.46 -7.83
CA ALA A 53 -37.22 6.14 -6.53
C ALA A 53 -37.81 5.35 -5.35
N LEU A 54 -38.76 4.44 -5.60
CA LEU A 54 -39.36 3.59 -4.56
C LEU A 54 -38.34 2.67 -3.88
N MET A 55 -37.22 2.35 -4.53
CA MET A 55 -36.13 1.58 -3.91
C MET A 55 -35.53 2.28 -2.67
N THR A 56 -35.73 3.59 -2.51
CA THR A 56 -35.30 4.30 -1.30
C THR A 56 -36.13 3.91 -0.08
N GLU A 57 -37.32 3.34 -0.26
CA GLU A 57 -38.19 2.87 0.82
C GLU A 57 -37.80 1.47 1.33
N GLU A 58 -36.95 0.73 0.59
CA GLU A 58 -36.43 -0.56 1.03
C GLU A 58 -35.35 -0.41 2.11
N ASN A 59 -35.61 -1.03 3.27
CA ASN A 59 -34.73 -0.95 4.44
C ASN A 59 -33.75 -2.12 4.57
N TYR A 60 -34.02 -3.21 3.87
CA TYR A 60 -33.23 -4.45 3.88
C TYR A 60 -32.82 -4.80 2.44
N ILE A 61 -31.97 -5.82 2.30
CA ILE A 61 -31.76 -6.44 1.00
C ILE A 61 -33.04 -7.21 0.67
N ALA A 62 -33.81 -6.73 -0.29
CA ALA A 62 -35.11 -7.29 -0.64
C ALA A 62 -35.00 -8.02 -1.98
N THR A 63 -35.43 -9.26 -2.04
CA THR A 63 -35.64 -9.99 -3.30
C THR A 63 -37.13 -10.16 -3.56
N ARG A 64 -37.55 -9.99 -4.80
CA ARG A 64 -38.94 -10.13 -5.22
C ARG A 64 -39.04 -11.03 -6.45
N PHE A 65 -40.14 -11.75 -6.52
CA PHE A 65 -40.51 -12.64 -7.61
C PHE A 65 -42.00 -12.50 -7.90
N ALA A 66 -42.36 -12.45 -9.18
CA ALA A 66 -43.72 -12.61 -9.67
C ALA A 66 -43.71 -13.57 -10.85
N PHE A 67 -44.74 -14.41 -10.95
CA PHE A 67 -44.93 -15.31 -12.08
C PHE A 67 -46.42 -15.41 -12.43
N ALA A 68 -46.75 -15.10 -13.68
CA ALA A 68 -48.10 -15.08 -14.20
C ALA A 68 -48.18 -15.83 -15.55
N PRO A 69 -48.78 -17.03 -15.58
CA PRO A 69 -49.18 -17.67 -16.83
C PRO A 69 -50.50 -17.04 -17.31
N ILE A 70 -50.45 -16.31 -18.44
CA ILE A 70 -51.59 -15.60 -19.02
C ILE A 70 -52.04 -16.32 -20.31
N LEU A 71 -53.33 -16.22 -20.65
CA LEU A 71 -53.95 -16.87 -21.83
C LEU A 71 -53.65 -18.38 -21.87
N ALA A 72 -54.09 -19.10 -20.85
CA ALA A 72 -53.83 -20.54 -20.67
C ALA A 72 -52.33 -20.95 -20.70
N GLY A 73 -51.43 -20.01 -20.38
CA GLY A 73 -49.99 -20.25 -20.33
C GLY A 73 -49.27 -20.07 -21.67
N ALA A 74 -49.93 -19.48 -22.66
CA ALA A 74 -49.31 -19.04 -23.91
C ALA A 74 -48.20 -17.99 -23.66
N PHE A 75 -48.41 -17.12 -22.67
CA PHE A 75 -47.44 -16.13 -22.20
C PHE A 75 -47.11 -16.39 -20.73
N LYS A 76 -45.81 -16.51 -20.42
CA LYS A 76 -45.35 -16.78 -19.04
C LYS A 76 -44.60 -15.57 -18.50
N HIS A 77 -45.31 -14.56 -18.06
CA HIS A 77 -44.65 -13.37 -17.52
C HIS A 77 -43.98 -13.68 -16.19
N PHE A 78 -42.75 -13.21 -16.03
CA PHE A 78 -42.07 -13.27 -14.75
C PHE A 78 -41.28 -11.99 -14.50
N GLU A 79 -41.15 -11.65 -13.22
CA GLU A 79 -40.23 -10.64 -12.72
C GLU A 79 -39.40 -11.27 -11.61
N LEU A 80 -38.09 -11.09 -11.67
CA LEU A 80 -37.18 -11.40 -10.59
C LEU A 80 -36.31 -10.18 -10.34
N GLY A 81 -36.25 -9.70 -9.11
CA GLY A 81 -35.45 -8.52 -8.79
C GLY A 81 -34.90 -8.53 -7.39
N ALA A 82 -33.81 -7.78 -7.20
CA ALA A 82 -33.19 -7.54 -5.91
C ALA A 82 -32.90 -6.04 -5.73
N VAL A 83 -33.13 -5.53 -4.53
CA VAL A 83 -32.78 -4.15 -4.11
C VAL A 83 -31.83 -4.24 -2.93
N VAL A 84 -30.74 -3.47 -3.00
CA VAL A 84 -29.70 -3.41 -1.97
C VAL A 84 -29.55 -1.96 -1.50
N PRO A 85 -29.88 -1.65 -0.23
CA PRO A 85 -29.57 -0.37 0.36
C PRO A 85 -28.05 -0.28 0.63
N ILE A 86 -27.34 0.61 -0.08
CA ILE A 86 -25.88 0.76 0.03
C ILE A 86 -25.46 1.85 1.03
N GLY A 87 -26.42 2.64 1.50
CA GLY A 87 -26.23 3.65 2.54
C GLY A 87 -27.56 4.06 3.17
N LEU A 88 -27.53 5.13 3.97
CA LEU A 88 -28.74 5.67 4.61
C LEU A 88 -29.73 6.23 3.57
N TYR A 89 -29.22 6.81 2.48
CA TYR A 89 -30.01 7.54 1.50
C TYR A 89 -29.97 6.95 0.09
N GLN A 90 -29.17 5.90 -0.15
CA GLN A 90 -28.92 5.38 -1.49
C GLN A 90 -29.26 3.90 -1.56
N SER A 91 -29.87 3.49 -2.67
CA SER A 91 -30.24 2.11 -2.96
C SER A 91 -29.90 1.79 -4.42
N VAL A 92 -29.45 0.57 -4.67
CA VAL A 92 -29.25 0.02 -6.02
C VAL A 92 -30.17 -1.17 -6.22
N GLY A 93 -30.61 -1.39 -7.45
CA GLY A 93 -31.47 -2.53 -7.78
C GLY A 93 -31.08 -3.17 -9.10
N VAL A 94 -31.38 -4.46 -9.20
CA VAL A 94 -31.31 -5.22 -10.44
C VAL A 94 -32.64 -5.91 -10.63
N THR A 95 -33.22 -5.83 -11.83
CA THR A 95 -34.49 -6.49 -12.16
C THR A 95 -34.37 -7.18 -13.50
N VAL A 96 -34.93 -8.38 -13.60
CA VAL A 96 -35.10 -9.12 -14.83
C VAL A 96 -36.58 -9.39 -15.01
N LEU A 97 -37.14 -8.91 -16.10
CA LEU A 97 -38.46 -9.31 -16.56
C LEU A 97 -38.29 -10.24 -17.76
N GLY A 98 -39.20 -11.18 -17.90
CA GLY A 98 -39.26 -11.99 -19.10
C GLY A 98 -40.67 -12.45 -19.41
N SER A 99 -40.90 -12.69 -20.69
CA SER A 99 -42.09 -13.31 -21.21
C SER A 99 -41.68 -14.36 -22.23
N PRO A 100 -41.31 -15.57 -21.79
CA PRO A 100 -41.20 -16.72 -22.67
C PRO A 100 -42.59 -17.07 -23.21
N GLU A 101 -42.67 -17.18 -24.52
CA GLU A 101 -43.88 -17.55 -25.24
C GLU A 101 -43.88 -19.06 -25.54
N GLY A 102 -45.05 -19.61 -25.83
CA GLY A 102 -45.20 -20.99 -26.28
C GLY A 102 -44.45 -21.28 -27.58
N PHE A 103 -44.36 -22.57 -27.92
CA PHE A 103 -43.85 -22.99 -29.22
C PHE A 103 -44.89 -22.75 -30.31
N VAL A 104 -44.48 -22.13 -31.41
CA VAL A 104 -45.30 -21.95 -32.62
C VAL A 104 -44.70 -22.81 -33.73
N GLU A 105 -45.52 -23.66 -34.34
CA GLU A 105 -45.09 -24.49 -35.46
C GLU A 105 -45.20 -23.69 -36.76
N LYS A 106 -44.15 -23.74 -37.59
CA LYS A 106 -44.21 -23.09 -38.91
C LYS A 106 -45.27 -23.78 -39.76
N GLY A 107 -46.24 -23.03 -40.29
CA GLY A 107 -47.19 -23.58 -41.25
C GLY A 107 -46.48 -23.98 -42.56
N GLN A 108 -46.68 -25.22 -43.00
CA GLN A 108 -46.30 -25.67 -44.33
C GLN A 108 -47.54 -25.63 -45.23
N GLU A 109 -47.47 -24.87 -46.32
CA GLU A 109 -48.53 -24.80 -47.31
C GLU A 109 -48.50 -26.06 -48.17
N MET A 110 -49.56 -26.87 -48.11
CA MET A 110 -49.78 -27.94 -49.08
C MET A 110 -50.34 -27.34 -50.37
N GLY A 111 -50.03 -27.94 -51.53
CA GLY A 111 -50.33 -27.42 -52.88
C GLY A 111 -51.82 -27.16 -53.22
N ASN A 112 -52.72 -27.29 -52.26
CA ASN A 112 -54.15 -26.98 -52.29
C ASN A 112 -54.53 -25.75 -51.41
N GLY A 113 -53.56 -25.01 -50.87
CA GLY A 113 -53.79 -23.82 -50.04
C GLY A 113 -54.20 -24.12 -48.60
N GLN A 114 -54.11 -25.39 -48.16
CA GLN A 114 -54.25 -25.75 -46.76
C GLN A 114 -52.90 -25.62 -46.04
N LEU A 115 -52.90 -24.94 -44.89
CA LEU A 115 -51.77 -24.87 -43.98
C LEU A 115 -51.80 -26.09 -43.05
N THR A 116 -50.80 -26.96 -43.14
CA THR A 116 -50.53 -28.02 -42.17
C THR A 116 -49.38 -27.60 -41.26
N ALA A 117 -49.33 -28.10 -40.03
CA ALA A 117 -48.21 -27.80 -39.15
C ALA A 117 -46.92 -28.44 -39.68
N GLY A 118 -45.84 -27.66 -39.78
CA GLY A 118 -44.55 -28.11 -40.32
C GLY A 118 -43.61 -28.64 -39.22
N ASP A 119 -42.53 -29.29 -39.64
CA ASP A 119 -41.59 -30.05 -38.77
C ASP A 119 -40.71 -29.19 -37.82
N SER A 120 -40.88 -27.87 -37.79
CA SER A 120 -40.03 -26.97 -37.00
C SER A 120 -40.86 -26.07 -36.08
N SER A 121 -40.57 -26.17 -34.78
CA SER A 121 -41.10 -25.31 -33.73
C SER A 121 -40.19 -24.10 -33.50
N LEU A 122 -40.75 -22.89 -33.53
CA LEU A 122 -40.11 -21.66 -33.10
C LEU A 122 -40.61 -21.27 -31.70
N SER A 123 -39.78 -20.59 -30.93
CA SER A 123 -40.17 -20.01 -29.64
C SER A 123 -39.72 -18.56 -29.58
N ASN A 124 -40.48 -17.71 -28.89
CA ASN A 124 -40.08 -16.35 -28.62
C ASN A 124 -39.75 -16.13 -27.14
N LEU A 125 -38.69 -15.38 -26.88
CA LEU A 125 -38.30 -14.90 -25.57
C LEU A 125 -38.13 -13.39 -25.64
N ASN A 126 -39.01 -12.68 -24.93
CA ASN A 126 -38.81 -11.28 -24.61
C ASN A 126 -38.22 -11.18 -23.21
N SER A 127 -37.14 -10.42 -23.04
CA SER A 127 -36.48 -10.22 -21.75
C SER A 127 -36.06 -8.77 -21.58
N PHE A 128 -36.17 -8.27 -20.36
CA PHE A 128 -35.88 -6.89 -20.01
C PHE A 128 -35.05 -6.86 -18.73
N PHE A 129 -33.80 -6.42 -18.84
CA PHE A 129 -32.86 -6.32 -17.73
C PHE A 129 -32.72 -4.86 -17.31
N MET A 130 -32.82 -4.58 -16.02
CA MET A 130 -32.79 -3.23 -15.47
C MET A 130 -31.70 -3.10 -14.41
N LEU A 131 -30.89 -2.06 -14.55
CA LEU A 131 -29.99 -1.56 -13.52
C LEU A 131 -30.57 -0.26 -12.98
N SER A 132 -30.83 -0.23 -11.68
CA SER A 132 -31.53 0.88 -11.04
C SER A 132 -30.66 1.51 -9.97
N TYR A 133 -30.69 2.84 -9.89
CA TYR A 133 -30.09 3.59 -8.79
C TYR A 133 -31.11 4.59 -8.25
N ALA A 134 -31.21 4.69 -6.93
CA ALA A 134 -32.09 5.65 -6.28
C ALA A 134 -31.39 6.37 -5.13
N TRP A 135 -31.75 7.64 -4.96
CA TRP A 135 -31.17 8.53 -3.98
C TRP A 135 -32.25 9.39 -3.33
N HIS A 136 -32.28 9.32 -2.01
CA HIS A 136 -33.04 10.22 -1.15
C HIS A 136 -32.20 11.48 -0.89
N PHE A 137 -32.43 12.53 -1.69
CA PHE A 137 -31.54 13.69 -1.71
C PHE A 137 -32.05 14.88 -0.89
N TRP A 138 -33.35 14.94 -0.58
CA TRP A 138 -33.88 16.07 0.18
C TRP A 138 -35.14 15.76 1.00
N ASN A 139 -34.97 15.54 2.31
CA ASN A 139 -36.01 15.43 3.34
C ASN A 139 -37.16 14.45 3.06
N LYS A 140 -38.09 14.82 2.17
CA LYS A 140 -39.27 14.02 1.77
C LYS A 140 -39.18 13.55 0.32
N LEU A 141 -38.15 13.94 -0.41
CA LEU A 141 -38.01 13.76 -1.86
C LEU A 141 -36.90 12.75 -2.18
N SER A 142 -37.23 11.76 -3.00
CA SER A 142 -36.30 10.80 -3.58
C SER A 142 -36.37 10.86 -5.11
N ALA A 143 -35.25 10.57 -5.75
CA ALA A 143 -35.15 10.37 -7.20
C ALA A 143 -34.55 9.00 -7.49
N GLY A 144 -34.87 8.45 -8.65
CA GLY A 144 -34.28 7.23 -9.17
C GLY A 144 -34.18 7.24 -10.68
N ILE A 145 -33.29 6.40 -11.18
CA ILE A 145 -33.02 6.20 -12.60
C ILE A 145 -32.93 4.71 -12.88
N ASN A 146 -33.48 4.26 -14.01
CA ASN A 146 -33.29 2.92 -14.54
C ASN A 146 -32.52 2.99 -15.85
N LEU A 147 -31.53 2.12 -15.99
CA LEU A 147 -30.90 1.78 -17.26
C LEU A 147 -31.41 0.41 -17.68
N ASN A 148 -32.06 0.35 -18.83
CA ASN A 148 -32.79 -0.82 -19.29
C ASN A 148 -32.08 -1.46 -20.48
N PHE A 149 -32.13 -2.77 -20.57
CA PHE A 149 -31.61 -3.58 -21.66
C PHE A 149 -32.70 -4.55 -22.10
N ALA A 150 -33.27 -4.32 -23.27
CA ALA A 150 -34.28 -5.18 -23.87
C ALA A 150 -33.61 -6.20 -24.81
N TYR A 151 -34.12 -7.42 -24.78
CA TYR A 151 -33.77 -8.52 -25.66
C TYR A 151 -35.06 -9.15 -26.18
N SER A 152 -35.17 -9.35 -27.49
CA SER A 152 -36.27 -10.09 -28.09
C SER A 152 -35.74 -11.01 -29.18
N SER A 153 -36.11 -12.28 -29.15
CA SER A 153 -35.77 -13.22 -30.22
C SER A 153 -36.63 -13.07 -31.48
N SER A 154 -37.82 -12.45 -31.37
CA SER A 154 -38.79 -12.25 -32.46
C SER A 154 -38.99 -13.48 -33.36
N PHE A 155 -39.05 -14.69 -32.78
CA PHE A 155 -39.13 -15.98 -33.49
C PHE A 155 -38.02 -16.23 -34.56
N GLY A 156 -36.89 -15.50 -34.49
CA GLY A 156 -35.84 -15.47 -35.51
C GLY A 156 -34.49 -14.96 -34.99
N GLU A 157 -33.87 -14.00 -35.67
CA GLU A 157 -32.61 -13.40 -35.21
C GLU A 157 -32.84 -12.44 -34.03
N PRO A 158 -32.12 -12.59 -32.92
CA PRO A 158 -32.37 -11.78 -31.74
C PRO A 158 -31.97 -10.31 -31.95
N THR A 159 -32.81 -9.42 -31.44
CA THR A 159 -32.60 -7.97 -31.40
C THR A 159 -32.38 -7.52 -29.96
N MET A 160 -31.56 -6.48 -29.79
CA MET A 160 -31.25 -5.89 -28.49
C MET A 160 -31.41 -4.38 -28.56
N GLY A 161 -31.72 -3.77 -27.43
CA GLY A 161 -31.82 -2.32 -27.31
C GLY A 161 -31.60 -1.86 -25.88
N THR A 162 -31.22 -0.60 -25.70
CA THR A 162 -31.05 0.01 -24.37
C THR A 162 -32.02 1.17 -24.19
N GLY A 163 -32.61 1.28 -23.00
CA GLY A 163 -33.52 2.36 -22.64
C GLY A 163 -33.17 3.02 -21.31
N LEU A 164 -33.87 4.10 -20.98
CA LEU A 164 -33.65 4.85 -19.75
C LEU A 164 -34.97 5.40 -19.22
N ASP A 165 -35.16 5.30 -17.90
CA ASP A 165 -36.30 5.85 -17.18
C ASP A 165 -35.88 6.67 -15.97
N ILE A 166 -36.74 7.59 -15.57
CA ILE A 166 -36.59 8.37 -14.35
C ILE A 166 -37.82 8.24 -13.46
N GLY A 167 -37.63 8.38 -12.16
CA GLY A 167 -38.69 8.35 -11.17
C GLY A 167 -38.42 9.29 -10.02
N LEU A 168 -39.47 9.88 -9.50
CA LEU A 168 -39.47 10.75 -8.33
C LEU A 168 -40.51 10.24 -7.33
N THR A 169 -40.23 10.34 -6.04
CA THR A 169 -41.22 10.11 -4.98
C THR A 169 -41.14 11.21 -3.94
N TYR A 170 -42.31 11.62 -3.44
CA TYR A 170 -42.47 12.61 -2.41
C TYR A 170 -43.36 12.08 -1.29
N ARG A 171 -42.82 12.07 -0.06
CA ARG A 171 -43.54 11.65 1.13
C ARG A 171 -44.37 12.82 1.68
N LEU A 172 -45.68 12.77 1.52
CA LEU A 172 -46.58 13.86 1.92
C LEU A 172 -46.52 14.13 3.42
N PHE A 173 -46.92 13.16 4.24
CA PHE A 173 -46.89 13.25 5.70
C PHE A 173 -46.83 11.84 6.32
N ARG A 174 -46.35 11.82 7.56
CA ARG A 174 -46.27 10.65 8.44
C ARG A 174 -47.06 10.99 9.69
N HIS A 175 -48.21 10.35 9.90
CA HIS A 175 -49.09 10.62 11.04
C HIS A 175 -49.51 9.31 11.71
N ALA A 176 -49.68 9.30 13.03
CA ALA A 176 -49.98 8.05 13.76
C ALA A 176 -51.32 7.38 13.35
N LEU A 177 -52.34 8.19 13.00
CA LEU A 177 -53.67 7.72 12.61
C LEU A 177 -53.86 7.56 11.10
N ILE A 178 -53.44 8.56 10.33
CA ILE A 178 -53.62 8.63 8.87
C ILE A 178 -52.50 7.85 8.17
N GLY A 179 -51.41 7.57 8.89
CA GLY A 179 -50.33 6.73 8.44
C GLY A 179 -49.35 7.44 7.51
N ASP A 180 -48.71 6.66 6.64
CA ASP A 180 -47.67 7.12 5.71
C ASP A 180 -48.26 7.19 4.29
N HIS A 181 -48.10 8.36 3.66
CA HIS A 181 -48.51 8.58 2.28
C HIS A 181 -47.33 8.97 1.39
N LEU A 182 -47.19 8.25 0.28
CA LEU A 182 -46.17 8.46 -0.73
C LEU A 182 -46.83 8.74 -2.06
N ILE A 183 -46.42 9.80 -2.74
CA ILE A 183 -46.78 10.06 -4.13
C ILE A 183 -45.53 9.86 -4.98
N GLY A 184 -45.67 9.18 -6.11
CA GLY A 184 -44.63 8.99 -7.09
C GLY A 184 -45.03 9.50 -8.46
N LEU A 185 -44.06 10.01 -9.20
CA LEU A 185 -44.15 10.30 -10.62
C LEU A 185 -43.00 9.59 -11.32
N SER A 186 -43.28 8.76 -12.31
CA SER A 186 -42.26 8.01 -13.05
C SER A 186 -42.58 7.93 -14.53
N THR A 187 -41.57 7.57 -15.29
CA THR A 187 -41.69 7.25 -16.71
C THR A 187 -41.36 5.78 -16.93
N VAL A 188 -42.04 5.13 -17.86
CA VAL A 188 -41.67 3.83 -18.41
C VAL A 188 -41.36 4.03 -19.88
N ASN A 189 -40.16 3.60 -20.31
CA ASN A 189 -39.58 3.85 -21.62
C ASN A 189 -39.45 5.34 -22.00
N LEU A 190 -39.04 6.23 -21.10
CA LEU A 190 -38.79 7.65 -21.46
C LEU A 190 -37.83 7.74 -22.65
N ILE A 191 -36.74 6.98 -22.60
CA ILE A 191 -35.95 6.62 -23.77
C ILE A 191 -36.24 5.15 -24.05
N ALA A 192 -37.12 4.89 -25.00
CA ALA A 192 -37.51 3.54 -25.39
C ALA A 192 -36.34 2.78 -26.06
N PRO A 193 -36.13 1.48 -25.74
CA PRO A 193 -35.13 0.67 -26.42
C PRO A 193 -35.33 0.62 -27.93
N SER A 194 -34.31 1.02 -28.69
CA SER A 194 -34.26 0.86 -30.14
C SER A 194 -33.88 -0.57 -30.49
N MET A 195 -34.85 -1.42 -30.80
CA MET A 195 -34.61 -2.83 -31.12
C MET A 195 -33.83 -2.95 -32.44
N GLY A 196 -32.57 -3.40 -32.37
CA GLY A 196 -31.68 -3.56 -33.54
C GLY A 196 -30.52 -4.53 -33.29
N LYS A 197 -29.62 -4.69 -34.28
CA LYS A 197 -28.45 -5.60 -34.17
C LYS A 197 -27.28 -5.02 -33.36
N SER A 198 -27.36 -3.75 -32.93
CA SER A 198 -26.31 -3.09 -32.16
C SER A 198 -26.72 -2.92 -30.70
N PRO A 199 -25.90 -3.34 -29.72
CA PRO A 199 -26.16 -3.13 -28.31
C PRO A 199 -25.87 -1.69 -27.83
N VAL A 200 -25.45 -0.79 -28.73
CA VAL A 200 -25.09 0.60 -28.40
C VAL A 200 -26.35 1.48 -28.36
N PRO A 201 -26.53 2.35 -27.35
CA PRO A 201 -27.69 3.22 -27.24
C PRO A 201 -27.88 4.12 -28.47
N ASN A 202 -29.01 4.01 -29.16
CA ASN A 202 -29.39 4.93 -30.23
C ASN A 202 -30.45 5.94 -29.72
N PHE A 203 -29.98 7.13 -29.35
CA PHE A 203 -30.84 8.22 -28.87
C PHE A 203 -31.64 8.94 -29.98
N LYS A 204 -31.58 8.48 -31.24
CA LYS A 204 -32.23 9.11 -32.40
C LYS A 204 -33.43 8.33 -32.97
N SER A 205 -33.63 7.07 -32.61
CA SER A 205 -34.76 6.27 -33.11
C SER A 205 -35.87 6.16 -32.08
N THR A 206 -37.11 6.30 -32.53
CA THR A 206 -38.32 5.98 -31.78
C THR A 206 -38.40 4.46 -31.62
N GLY A 207 -38.16 3.95 -30.41
CA GLY A 207 -38.20 2.51 -30.11
C GLY A 207 -39.57 1.87 -30.34
N GLN A 208 -39.64 0.54 -30.32
CA GLN A 208 -40.87 -0.25 -30.55
C GLN A 208 -41.82 -0.32 -29.34
N TYR A 209 -41.44 0.28 -28.20
CA TYR A 209 -42.21 0.25 -26.96
C TYR A 209 -42.90 1.59 -26.71
N SER A 210 -44.15 1.53 -26.25
CA SER A 210 -44.89 2.72 -25.79
C SER A 210 -44.16 3.40 -24.63
N ARG A 211 -44.29 4.73 -24.59
CA ARG A 211 -43.75 5.59 -23.53
C ARG A 211 -44.90 5.95 -22.60
N ASP A 212 -44.75 5.63 -21.32
CA ASP A 212 -45.81 5.84 -20.33
C ASP A 212 -45.33 6.76 -19.21
N ILE A 213 -46.22 7.65 -18.77
CA ILE A 213 -46.02 8.44 -17.55
C ILE A 213 -46.99 7.95 -16.50
N LYS A 214 -46.44 7.61 -15.34
CA LYS A 214 -47.16 6.98 -14.23
C LYS A 214 -47.19 7.92 -13.04
N LEU A 215 -48.40 8.20 -12.55
CA LEU A 215 -48.62 8.78 -11.23
C LEU A 215 -49.00 7.65 -10.28
N SER A 216 -48.31 7.54 -9.15
CA SER A 216 -48.55 6.52 -8.13
C SER A 216 -48.86 7.17 -6.80
N TRP A 217 -49.82 6.63 -6.05
CA TRP A 217 -50.10 6.99 -4.67
C TRP A 217 -50.18 5.73 -3.83
N LEU A 218 -49.46 5.74 -2.71
CA LEU A 218 -49.40 4.64 -1.75
C LEU A 218 -49.77 5.17 -0.37
N GLY A 219 -50.78 4.57 0.25
CA GLY A 219 -51.25 4.88 1.59
C GLY A 219 -51.15 3.66 2.50
N ASN A 220 -50.46 3.81 3.62
CA ASN A 220 -50.38 2.77 4.65
C ASN A 220 -50.98 3.33 5.94
N TYR A 221 -51.99 2.67 6.50
CA TYR A 221 -52.73 3.17 7.67
C TYR A 221 -52.57 2.22 8.87
N TRP A 222 -52.76 2.76 10.07
CA TRP A 222 -52.81 2.00 11.33
C TRP A 222 -51.66 0.99 11.47
N GLU A 223 -50.41 1.47 11.37
CA GLU A 223 -49.21 0.61 11.44
C GLU A 223 -49.19 -0.49 10.36
N LYS A 224 -49.55 -0.14 9.12
CA LYS A 224 -49.63 -1.05 7.95
C LYS A 224 -50.69 -2.14 8.04
N ARG A 225 -51.74 -1.94 8.85
CA ARG A 225 -52.86 -2.89 8.88
C ARG A 225 -53.81 -2.74 7.71
N LEU A 226 -53.89 -1.53 7.15
CA LEU A 226 -54.62 -1.24 5.92
C LEU A 226 -53.65 -0.63 4.93
N GLU A 227 -53.75 -1.07 3.68
CA GLU A 227 -52.92 -0.60 2.58
C GLU A 227 -53.84 -0.15 1.44
N SER A 228 -53.52 0.96 0.78
CA SER A 228 -54.20 1.37 -0.43
C SER A 228 -53.18 1.87 -1.46
N ALA A 229 -53.42 1.56 -2.73
CA ALA A 229 -52.61 2.05 -3.83
C ALA A 229 -53.52 2.55 -4.96
N LEU A 230 -53.13 3.64 -5.59
CA LEU A 230 -53.74 4.17 -6.80
C LEU A 230 -52.62 4.49 -7.79
N ASP A 231 -52.64 3.82 -8.93
CA ASP A 231 -51.74 4.10 -10.04
C ASP A 231 -52.56 4.60 -11.23
N ILE A 232 -52.12 5.71 -11.82
CA ILE A 232 -52.72 6.32 -13.01
C ILE A 232 -51.63 6.34 -14.09
N ASP A 233 -51.89 5.61 -15.16
CA ASP A 233 -51.02 5.47 -16.30
C ASP A 233 -51.56 6.27 -17.48
N ILE A 234 -50.70 7.06 -18.12
CA ILE A 234 -50.99 7.73 -19.39
C ILE A 234 -50.00 7.17 -20.40
N LYS A 235 -50.52 6.42 -21.37
CA LYS A 235 -49.74 5.75 -22.41
C LYS A 235 -49.50 6.64 -23.61
N ASP A 236 -48.46 6.33 -24.38
CA ASP A 236 -48.00 7.09 -25.54
C ASP A 236 -47.79 8.59 -25.27
N PHE A 237 -47.43 8.93 -24.03
CA PHE A 237 -47.08 10.31 -23.71
C PHE A 237 -45.82 10.66 -24.50
N TRP A 238 -45.83 11.81 -25.18
CA TRP A 238 -44.72 12.23 -26.04
C TRP A 238 -44.46 11.34 -27.28
N ALA A 239 -45.39 10.46 -27.68
CA ALA A 239 -45.31 9.76 -28.97
C ALA A 239 -45.50 10.73 -30.16
N ALA A 240 -44.68 10.60 -31.21
CA ALA A 240 -44.79 11.40 -32.43
C ALA A 240 -45.99 10.96 -33.29
N LYS A 241 -46.59 11.87 -34.07
CA LYS A 241 -47.73 11.54 -34.94
C LYS A 241 -47.39 10.44 -35.97
N ASP A 242 -46.13 10.34 -36.36
CA ASP A 242 -45.65 9.35 -37.33
C ASP A 242 -45.59 7.93 -36.74
N GLU A 243 -45.63 7.77 -35.41
CA GLU A 243 -45.61 6.47 -34.73
C GLU A 243 -46.99 5.76 -34.80
N PHE A 244 -48.07 6.46 -35.14
CA PHE A 244 -49.44 5.92 -35.26
C PHE A 244 -49.82 5.51 -36.71
N LYS A 245 -48.84 5.37 -37.61
CA LYS A 245 -49.08 5.04 -39.03
C LYS A 245 -49.14 3.52 -39.26
N LEU A 246 -50.25 3.03 -39.81
CA LEU A 246 -50.34 1.66 -40.33
C LEU A 246 -49.69 1.57 -41.72
N ASN A 247 -48.81 0.59 -41.93
CA ASN A 247 -48.03 0.43 -43.16
C ASN A 247 -48.83 -0.05 -44.40
N ASN A 248 -50.14 -0.26 -44.30
CA ASN A 248 -50.97 -0.63 -45.45
C ASN A 248 -52.18 0.32 -45.58
N ASN A 249 -52.21 1.03 -46.72
CA ASN A 249 -53.31 1.85 -47.26
C ASN A 249 -53.44 3.33 -46.83
N GLY A 250 -52.43 3.95 -46.21
CA GLY A 250 -52.40 5.42 -46.04
C GLY A 250 -53.48 5.99 -45.11
N LEU A 251 -54.16 5.15 -44.33
CA LEU A 251 -55.02 5.54 -43.22
C LEU A 251 -54.13 5.76 -41.98
N SER A 252 -54.01 7.01 -41.54
CA SER A 252 -53.41 7.34 -40.25
C SER A 252 -54.48 7.22 -39.17
N LEU A 253 -54.25 6.42 -38.13
CA LEU A 253 -55.05 6.52 -36.90
C LEU A 253 -54.80 7.91 -36.28
N ALA A 254 -55.86 8.58 -35.85
CA ALA A 254 -55.71 9.82 -35.10
C ALA A 254 -54.96 9.50 -33.79
N LYS A 255 -53.98 10.32 -33.42
CA LYS A 255 -53.28 10.19 -32.12
C LYS A 255 -54.34 10.15 -31.02
N LYS A 256 -54.42 9.03 -30.31
CA LYS A 256 -55.29 8.80 -29.17
C LYS A 256 -54.40 8.54 -27.96
N LEU A 257 -54.67 9.23 -26.86
CA LEU A 257 -53.98 8.98 -25.59
C LEU A 257 -54.83 7.98 -24.82
N GLU A 258 -54.25 6.84 -24.50
CA GLU A 258 -54.87 5.83 -23.65
C GLU A 258 -54.47 6.08 -22.18
N TRP A 259 -55.36 5.72 -21.26
CA TRP A 259 -55.11 5.84 -19.84
C TRP A 259 -55.67 4.63 -19.10
N ASP A 260 -54.95 4.18 -18.08
CA ASP A 260 -55.37 3.10 -17.19
C ASP A 260 -55.31 3.58 -15.74
N ILE A 261 -56.28 3.19 -14.93
CA ILE A 261 -56.28 3.44 -13.47
C ILE A 261 -56.32 2.10 -12.74
N ASN A 262 -55.34 1.85 -11.88
CA ASN A 262 -55.29 0.67 -11.04
C ASN A 262 -55.50 1.08 -9.58
N LEU A 263 -56.58 0.60 -8.96
CA LEU A 263 -56.91 0.81 -7.56
C LEU A 263 -56.78 -0.49 -6.78
N LYS A 264 -56.07 -0.45 -5.67
CA LYS A 264 -55.93 -1.57 -4.73
C LYS A 264 -56.23 -1.13 -3.32
N VAL A 265 -56.97 -1.98 -2.59
CA VAL A 265 -57.19 -1.84 -1.15
C VAL A 265 -56.93 -3.18 -0.49
N GLY A 266 -56.10 -3.19 0.55
CA GLY A 266 -55.70 -4.37 1.28
C GLY A 266 -55.83 -4.23 2.78
N ALA A 267 -55.97 -5.37 3.46
CA ALA A 267 -56.01 -5.45 4.91
C ALA A 267 -55.16 -6.63 5.41
N TRP A 268 -54.47 -6.42 6.54
CA TRP A 268 -53.84 -7.48 7.32
C TRP A 268 -54.81 -8.04 8.35
N LEU A 269 -55.11 -9.31 8.20
CA LEU A 269 -55.83 -10.11 9.17
C LEU A 269 -54.83 -10.86 10.05
N LEU A 270 -55.02 -10.81 11.37
CA LEU A 270 -54.22 -11.54 12.36
C LEU A 270 -52.70 -11.30 12.25
N ARG A 271 -52.26 -10.18 11.67
CA ARG A 271 -50.85 -9.80 11.44
C ARG A 271 -50.03 -10.78 10.59
N MET A 272 -50.69 -11.68 9.86
CA MET A 272 -50.03 -12.66 9.00
C MET A 272 -50.75 -12.84 7.67
N ALA A 273 -52.08 -12.85 7.66
CA ALA A 273 -52.83 -13.03 6.42
C ALA A 273 -53.07 -11.67 5.74
N LYS A 274 -52.73 -11.56 4.47
CA LYS A 274 -53.00 -10.41 3.62
C LYS A 274 -54.17 -10.73 2.69
N LEU A 275 -55.11 -9.80 2.59
CA LEU A 275 -56.20 -9.85 1.63
C LEU A 275 -56.24 -8.52 0.87
N TYR A 276 -56.32 -8.57 -0.45
CA TYR A 276 -56.42 -7.41 -1.32
C TYR A 276 -57.61 -7.54 -2.28
N LEU A 277 -58.26 -6.41 -2.51
CA LEU A 277 -59.19 -6.16 -3.61
C LEU A 277 -58.51 -5.23 -4.61
N GLN A 278 -58.65 -5.55 -5.90
CA GLN A 278 -58.06 -4.79 -7.01
C GLN A 278 -59.13 -4.45 -8.04
N PHE A 279 -59.03 -3.28 -8.64
CA PHE A 279 -59.87 -2.80 -9.72
C PHE A 279 -59.01 -2.10 -10.77
N GLY A 280 -59.18 -2.45 -12.03
CA GLY A 280 -58.65 -1.73 -13.18
C GLY A 280 -59.75 -1.00 -13.90
N PHE A 281 -59.48 0.23 -14.29
CA PHE A 281 -60.35 1.05 -15.11
C PHE A 281 -59.60 1.51 -16.34
N ASP A 282 -60.26 1.43 -17.49
CA ASP A 282 -59.80 1.96 -18.77
C ASP A 282 -60.94 2.79 -19.42
N GLU A 283 -60.88 2.99 -20.73
CA GLU A 283 -61.86 3.79 -21.46
C GLU A 283 -63.30 3.23 -21.41
N ASP A 284 -63.48 1.93 -21.20
CA ASP A 284 -64.77 1.23 -21.19
C ASP A 284 -65.32 0.99 -19.76
N ALA A 285 -64.84 1.79 -18.81
CA ALA A 285 -65.17 1.84 -17.38
C ALA A 285 -64.38 0.84 -16.51
N ILE A 286 -64.85 -0.39 -16.31
CA ILE A 286 -64.15 -1.38 -15.47
C ILE A 286 -63.59 -2.45 -16.39
N ASP A 287 -62.27 -2.55 -16.46
CA ASP A 287 -61.49 -3.47 -17.28
C ASP A 287 -61.31 -4.83 -16.58
N TYR A 288 -60.92 -4.80 -15.30
CA TYR A 288 -60.81 -5.99 -14.47
C TYR A 288 -61.12 -5.73 -13.01
N TRP A 289 -61.45 -6.79 -12.29
CA TRP A 289 -61.41 -6.80 -10.83
C TRP A 289 -60.74 -8.08 -10.34
N GLY A 290 -60.12 -8.01 -9.17
CA GLY A 290 -59.29 -9.10 -8.67
C GLY A 290 -59.27 -9.21 -7.16
N LEU A 291 -58.90 -10.41 -6.72
CA LEU A 291 -58.65 -10.74 -5.32
C LEU A 291 -57.23 -11.30 -5.21
N ALA A 292 -56.50 -10.84 -4.20
CA ALA A 292 -55.25 -11.49 -3.80
C ALA A 292 -55.29 -11.87 -2.34
N PHE A 293 -54.79 -13.06 -2.03
CA PHE A 293 -54.62 -13.53 -0.66
C PHE A 293 -53.20 -14.06 -0.47
N GLY A 294 -52.70 -13.98 0.75
CA GLY A 294 -51.43 -14.60 1.07
C GLY A 294 -51.02 -14.45 2.51
N ILE A 295 -49.78 -14.85 2.78
CA ILE A 295 -49.22 -14.89 4.11
C ILE A 295 -47.94 -14.05 4.12
N ASN A 296 -47.85 -13.13 5.05
CA ASN A 296 -46.60 -12.52 5.49
C ASN A 296 -46.22 -13.13 6.85
N VAL A 297 -44.99 -13.60 6.97
CA VAL A 297 -44.41 -14.09 8.22
C VAL A 297 -43.38 -13.06 8.70
N PRO A 298 -43.78 -12.07 9.52
CA PRO A 298 -42.94 -10.92 9.87
C PRO A 298 -41.83 -11.22 10.92
N SER A 299 -41.27 -12.43 10.94
CA SER A 299 -40.29 -12.84 11.95
C SER A 299 -39.32 -13.94 11.51
N VAL A 300 -39.28 -14.26 10.22
CA VAL A 300 -38.29 -15.21 9.71
C VAL A 300 -36.90 -14.59 9.91
N ASN A 301 -36.00 -15.35 10.53
CA ASN A 301 -34.60 -14.94 10.73
C ASN A 301 -34.47 -13.60 11.49
N SER A 302 -34.91 -13.43 12.74
CA SER A 302 -34.72 -12.17 13.51
C SER A 302 -35.41 -10.91 12.94
N GLY A 303 -36.69 -11.00 12.58
CA GLY A 303 -37.52 -9.85 12.23
C GLY A 303 -37.46 -9.41 10.77
N ARG A 304 -37.16 -10.34 9.83
CA ARG A 304 -37.26 -10.08 8.39
C ARG A 304 -38.56 -10.68 7.83
N ASP A 305 -39.10 -10.02 6.82
CA ASP A 305 -40.38 -10.38 6.22
C ASP A 305 -40.18 -11.44 5.12
N LEU A 306 -41.04 -12.46 5.16
CA LEU A 306 -41.24 -13.42 4.09
C LEU A 306 -42.71 -13.34 3.69
N GLU A 307 -42.96 -12.97 2.45
CA GLU A 307 -44.30 -12.81 1.90
C GLU A 307 -44.51 -13.70 0.69
N ILE A 308 -45.64 -14.41 0.69
CA ILE A 308 -46.13 -15.19 -0.45
C ILE A 308 -47.58 -14.81 -0.69
N LEU A 309 -47.89 -14.35 -1.91
CA LEU A 309 -49.24 -13.95 -2.31
C LEU A 309 -49.65 -14.72 -3.56
N TYR A 310 -50.96 -14.98 -3.65
CA TYR A 310 -51.62 -15.46 -4.85
C TYR A 310 -52.71 -14.47 -5.24
N GLN A 311 -52.71 -14.07 -6.51
CA GLN A 311 -53.68 -13.17 -7.09
C GLN A 311 -54.49 -13.88 -8.17
N TYR A 312 -55.78 -13.57 -8.21
CA TYR A 312 -56.71 -13.95 -9.26
C TYR A 312 -57.44 -12.72 -9.77
N ASN A 313 -57.28 -12.42 -11.07
CA ASN A 313 -57.91 -11.27 -11.72
C ASN A 313 -58.86 -11.75 -12.83
N VAL A 314 -60.07 -11.21 -12.83
CA VAL A 314 -61.14 -11.50 -13.79
C VAL A 314 -61.35 -10.30 -14.69
N MET A 315 -61.28 -10.52 -16.01
CA MET A 315 -61.61 -9.51 -17.02
C MET A 315 -63.13 -9.39 -17.15
N THR A 316 -63.64 -8.17 -17.33
CA THR A 316 -65.09 -7.88 -17.43
C THR A 316 -65.60 -7.90 -18.87
N GLU A 317 -64.72 -7.67 -19.85
CA GLU A 317 -65.06 -7.64 -21.27
C GLU A 317 -65.31 -9.05 -21.82
N ALA A 318 -66.43 -9.21 -22.55
CA ALA A 318 -66.88 -10.50 -23.06
C ALA A 318 -65.98 -11.14 -24.14
N GLN A 319 -65.00 -10.41 -24.67
CA GLN A 319 -64.05 -10.88 -25.69
C GLN A 319 -62.62 -11.02 -25.17
N ASN A 320 -62.38 -10.74 -23.88
CA ASN A 320 -61.06 -10.71 -23.30
C ASN A 320 -60.80 -11.93 -22.40
N ASP A 321 -60.13 -12.94 -22.96
CA ASP A 321 -59.81 -14.20 -22.28
C ASP A 321 -58.57 -14.11 -21.36
N ALA A 322 -58.06 -12.91 -21.08
CA ALA A 322 -56.84 -12.70 -20.29
C ALA A 322 -57.03 -12.76 -18.76
N THR A 323 -58.09 -13.43 -18.27
CA THR A 323 -58.26 -13.75 -16.84
C THR A 323 -57.03 -14.52 -16.35
N GLY A 324 -56.41 -14.03 -15.28
CA GLY A 324 -55.02 -14.36 -14.95
C GLY A 324 -54.80 -14.72 -13.49
N HIS A 325 -53.82 -15.59 -13.28
CA HIS A 325 -53.31 -15.96 -11.96
C HIS A 325 -51.88 -15.46 -11.82
N THR A 326 -51.52 -14.88 -10.67
CA THR A 326 -50.12 -14.55 -10.36
C THR A 326 -49.73 -15.09 -9.00
N VAL A 327 -48.56 -15.72 -8.93
CA VAL A 327 -47.89 -16.05 -7.66
C VAL A 327 -46.75 -15.05 -7.42
N TYR A 328 -46.67 -14.54 -6.19
CA TYR A 328 -45.64 -13.63 -5.75
C TYR A 328 -44.87 -14.20 -4.58
N ALA A 329 -43.57 -13.89 -4.53
CA ALA A 329 -42.74 -14.11 -3.35
C ALA A 329 -41.84 -12.89 -3.11
N ARG A 330 -41.77 -12.40 -1.87
CA ARG A 330 -40.85 -11.35 -1.44
C ARG A 330 -40.14 -11.80 -0.17
N VAL A 331 -38.82 -11.59 -0.13
CA VAL A 331 -37.99 -11.99 1.01
C VAL A 331 -36.99 -10.89 1.33
N ASP A 332 -36.95 -10.50 2.61
CA ASP A 332 -35.96 -9.56 3.13
C ASP A 332 -34.80 -10.28 3.81
N PHE A 333 -33.58 -9.82 3.55
CA PHE A 333 -32.35 -10.39 4.08
C PHE A 333 -31.40 -9.34 4.65
N GLY A 334 -30.51 -9.80 5.52
CA GLY A 334 -29.42 -9.00 6.04
C GLY A 334 -29.82 -8.02 7.13
N LYS A 335 -29.05 -6.95 7.23
CA LYS A 335 -29.17 -5.94 8.29
C LYS A 335 -29.98 -4.75 7.79
N HIS A 336 -30.65 -4.09 8.73
CA HIS A 336 -31.33 -2.84 8.44
C HIS A 336 -30.32 -1.78 7.97
N ARG A 337 -30.69 -0.91 7.04
CA ARG A 337 -29.77 0.09 6.47
C ARG A 337 -29.16 1.03 7.52
N GLU A 338 -29.91 1.38 8.56
CA GLU A 338 -29.41 2.19 9.68
C GLU A 338 -28.35 1.44 10.49
N GLU A 339 -28.47 0.12 10.65
CA GLU A 339 -27.47 -0.70 11.31
C GLU A 339 -26.19 -0.81 10.48
N ILE A 340 -26.32 -0.94 9.15
CA ILE A 340 -25.18 -0.93 8.22
C ILE A 340 -24.43 0.40 8.32
N PHE A 341 -25.16 1.52 8.32
CA PHE A 341 -24.60 2.85 8.47
C PHE A 341 -23.94 3.05 9.83
N ALA A 342 -24.61 2.69 10.93
CA ALA A 342 -24.09 2.79 12.28
C ALA A 342 -22.82 1.97 12.47
N ARG A 343 -22.74 0.74 11.92
CA ARG A 343 -21.52 -0.09 11.96
C ARG A 343 -20.39 0.48 11.12
N LYS A 344 -20.70 1.07 9.96
CA LYS A 344 -19.69 1.74 9.11
C LYS A 344 -19.13 2.97 9.82
N MET A 345 -19.98 3.79 10.42
CA MET A 345 -19.57 4.92 11.26
C MET A 345 -18.78 4.46 12.49
N ALA A 346 -19.21 3.41 13.19
CA ALA A 346 -18.50 2.83 14.31
C ALA A 346 -17.11 2.32 13.91
N ARG A 347 -16.96 1.60 12.80
CA ARG A 347 -15.64 1.14 12.29
C ARG A 347 -14.69 2.29 11.95
N THR A 348 -15.22 3.39 11.42
CA THR A 348 -14.42 4.59 11.12
C THR A 348 -14.07 5.37 12.40
N ALA A 349 -14.95 5.34 13.41
CA ALA A 349 -14.77 6.04 14.68
C ALA A 349 -13.99 5.23 15.75
N SER A 350 -13.94 3.90 15.65
CA SER A 350 -13.30 3.02 16.64
C SER A 350 -12.06 2.33 16.08
N LEU A 351 -10.91 3.02 16.11
CA LEU A 351 -9.70 2.36 16.58
C LEU A 351 -9.60 2.73 18.05
N SER A 352 -9.62 1.75 18.94
CA SER A 352 -9.47 2.07 20.37
C SER A 352 -8.09 2.71 20.61
N PRO A 353 -7.95 3.68 21.53
CA PRO A 353 -6.65 4.29 21.85
C PRO A 353 -5.57 3.25 22.19
N ASN A 354 -5.99 2.12 22.80
CA ASN A 354 -5.13 0.97 23.06
C ASN A 354 -4.61 0.28 21.78
N GLU A 355 -5.45 0.09 20.76
CA GLU A 355 -5.02 -0.47 19.48
C GLU A 355 -4.08 0.48 18.74
N LEU A 356 -4.35 1.79 18.76
CA LEU A 356 -3.44 2.80 18.20
C LEU A 356 -2.10 2.78 18.91
N TYR A 357 -2.10 2.74 20.24
CA TYR A 357 -0.89 2.66 21.04
C TYR A 357 -0.07 1.39 20.74
N ASN A 358 -0.73 0.23 20.67
CA ASN A 358 -0.07 -1.03 20.32
C ASN A 358 0.47 -1.02 18.87
N LYS A 359 -0.26 -0.42 17.93
CA LYS A 359 0.20 -0.22 16.55
C LYS A 359 1.42 0.68 16.51
N ALA A 360 1.40 1.82 17.21
CA ALA A 360 2.51 2.76 17.28
C ALA A 360 3.75 2.10 17.88
N ARG A 361 3.61 1.34 18.97
CA ARG A 361 4.70 0.56 19.57
C ARG A 361 5.27 -0.50 18.64
N ARG A 362 4.42 -1.18 17.85
CA ARG A 362 4.89 -2.13 16.84
C ARG A 362 5.73 -1.42 15.78
N LEU A 363 5.23 -0.31 15.23
CA LEU A 363 5.95 0.51 14.26
C LEU A 363 7.29 1.00 14.81
N TYR A 364 7.31 1.43 16.08
CA TYR A 364 8.53 1.83 16.78
C TYR A 364 9.53 0.67 16.86
N SER A 365 9.09 -0.53 17.26
CA SER A 365 9.97 -1.72 17.33
C SER A 365 10.48 -2.19 15.96
N GLU A 366 9.73 -1.92 14.89
CA GLU A 366 10.13 -2.15 13.49
C GLU A 366 11.05 -1.03 12.95
N LYS A 367 11.45 -0.06 13.78
CA LYS A 367 12.25 1.13 13.41
C LYS A 367 11.58 2.04 12.38
N LYS A 368 10.26 1.95 12.23
CA LYS A 368 9.45 2.83 11.37
C LYS A 368 9.07 4.09 12.15
N TYR A 369 10.07 4.87 12.54
CA TYR A 369 9.91 5.99 13.48
C TYR A 369 9.03 7.11 12.93
N TRP A 370 9.06 7.37 11.62
CA TRP A 370 8.17 8.35 10.97
C TRP A 370 6.70 7.99 11.18
N ASP A 371 6.32 6.76 10.86
CA ASP A 371 4.94 6.30 10.96
C ASP A 371 4.50 6.19 12.43
N ALA A 372 5.40 5.72 13.31
CA ALA A 372 5.15 5.65 14.75
C ALA A 372 4.91 7.05 15.35
N PHE A 373 5.73 8.04 14.98
CA PHE A 373 5.61 9.43 15.43
C PHE A 373 4.21 9.98 15.17
N PHE A 374 3.69 9.89 13.94
CA PHE A 374 2.36 10.39 13.61
C PHE A 374 1.24 9.66 14.36
N VAL A 375 1.38 8.34 14.59
CA VAL A 375 0.36 7.60 15.36
C VAL A 375 0.40 8.00 16.84
N PHE A 376 1.57 8.21 17.44
CA PHE A 376 1.66 8.71 18.82
C PHE A 376 1.12 10.14 18.95
N SER A 377 1.45 11.05 18.01
CA SER A 377 0.87 12.41 17.97
C SER A 377 -0.65 12.36 17.87
N ARG A 378 -1.20 11.47 17.03
CA ARG A 378 -2.63 11.29 16.89
C ARG A 378 -3.30 10.86 18.19
N ILE A 379 -2.69 9.97 18.97
CA ILE A 379 -3.22 9.52 20.27
C ILE A 379 -3.36 10.72 21.22
N LEU A 380 -2.35 11.58 21.28
CA LEU A 380 -2.33 12.74 22.17
C LEU A 380 -3.38 13.80 21.78
N VAL A 381 -3.62 13.99 20.48
CA VAL A 381 -4.60 14.97 19.97
C VAL A 381 -6.04 14.44 20.06
N GLU A 382 -6.28 13.22 19.61
CA GLU A 382 -7.64 12.67 19.52
C GLU A 382 -8.12 12.09 20.86
N PHE A 383 -7.21 11.68 21.75
CA PHE A 383 -7.54 11.05 23.03
C PHE A 383 -6.76 11.64 24.22
N PRO A 384 -7.00 12.90 24.62
CA PRO A 384 -6.27 13.56 25.71
C PRO A 384 -6.35 12.86 27.08
N ASP A 385 -7.44 12.13 27.34
CA ASP A 385 -7.67 11.41 28.61
C ASP A 385 -7.13 9.96 28.60
N PHE A 386 -6.40 9.56 27.55
CA PHE A 386 -5.88 8.20 27.47
C PHE A 386 -4.79 7.94 28.54
N PHE A 387 -4.98 6.90 29.34
CA PHE A 387 -4.16 6.60 30.52
C PHE A 387 -2.67 6.32 30.25
N LYS A 388 -2.26 6.11 28.99
CA LYS A 388 -0.85 5.96 28.59
C LYS A 388 -0.30 7.16 27.80
N ASN A 389 -0.92 8.33 27.93
CA ASN A 389 -0.46 9.54 27.25
C ASN A 389 0.93 9.99 27.71
N ASP A 390 1.32 9.67 28.94
CA ASP A 390 2.68 9.82 29.43
C ASP A 390 3.70 9.07 28.56
N TRP A 391 3.45 7.79 28.28
CA TRP A 391 4.27 6.96 27.43
C TRP A 391 4.14 7.32 25.95
N ALA A 392 2.96 7.73 25.48
CA ALA A 392 2.76 8.19 24.11
C ALA A 392 3.58 9.46 23.83
N GLN A 393 3.60 10.41 24.78
CA GLN A 393 4.42 11.62 24.73
C GLN A 393 5.92 11.29 24.71
N TYR A 394 6.37 10.40 25.59
CA TYR A 394 7.75 9.92 25.58
C TYR A 394 8.13 9.28 24.24
N TYR A 395 7.33 8.33 23.73
CA TYR A 395 7.65 7.65 22.48
C TYR A 395 7.60 8.57 21.27
N ARG A 396 6.73 9.58 21.27
CA ARG A 396 6.72 10.64 20.26
C ARG A 396 8.06 11.39 20.23
N ALA A 397 8.57 11.80 21.40
CA ALA A 397 9.87 12.46 21.52
C ALA A 397 11.03 11.52 21.13
N SER A 398 10.95 10.24 21.49
CA SER A 398 11.95 9.24 21.09
C SER A 398 11.96 8.98 19.58
N CYS A 399 10.81 8.97 18.91
CA CYS A 399 10.78 8.93 17.44
C CYS A 399 11.49 10.15 16.83
N GLN A 400 11.29 11.34 17.40
CA GLN A 400 11.97 12.56 16.94
C GLN A 400 13.49 12.48 17.12
N GLU A 401 13.95 11.92 18.24
CA GLU A 401 15.38 11.68 18.48
C GLU A 401 15.98 10.76 17.40
N GLU A 402 15.30 9.66 17.07
CA GLU A 402 15.73 8.71 16.05
C GLU A 402 15.64 9.27 14.62
N LEU A 403 14.72 10.22 14.38
CA LEU A 403 14.63 11.01 13.14
C LEU A 403 15.59 12.21 13.13
N ASP A 404 16.49 12.29 14.10
CA ASP A 404 17.47 13.36 14.30
C ASP A 404 16.86 14.77 14.43
N MET A 405 15.58 14.88 14.80
CA MET A 405 14.86 16.13 15.07
C MET A 405 15.15 16.63 16.50
N ARG A 406 16.43 16.90 16.80
CA ARG A 406 16.96 17.09 18.17
C ARG A 406 16.25 18.17 18.98
N GLU A 407 16.04 19.36 18.43
CA GLU A 407 15.39 20.46 19.17
C GLU A 407 13.95 20.11 19.57
N MET A 408 13.21 19.49 18.66
CA MET A 408 11.84 19.05 18.92
C MET A 408 11.80 17.85 19.87
N ALA A 409 12.75 16.92 19.77
CA ALA A 409 12.89 15.82 20.72
C ALA A 409 13.11 16.35 22.14
N VAL A 410 14.03 17.32 22.33
CA VAL A 410 14.28 17.97 23.62
C VAL A 410 13.01 18.62 24.15
N LYS A 411 12.35 19.45 23.33
CA LYS A 411 11.10 20.11 23.71
C LYS A 411 10.05 19.10 24.18
N ASN A 412 9.88 18.00 23.47
CA ASN A 412 8.84 17.02 23.78
C ASN A 412 9.21 16.07 24.93
N TYR A 413 10.49 15.80 25.16
CA TYR A 413 10.95 15.15 26.39
C TYR A 413 10.73 16.04 27.62
N GLU A 414 11.03 17.34 27.52
CA GLU A 414 10.72 18.29 28.61
C GLU A 414 9.21 18.41 28.87
N ASN A 415 8.39 18.39 27.82
CA ASN A 415 6.93 18.31 27.98
C ASN A 415 6.50 17.02 28.71
N THR A 416 7.15 15.87 28.44
CA THR A 416 6.88 14.62 29.20
C THR A 416 7.09 14.83 30.70
N LYS A 417 8.19 15.51 31.07
CA LYS A 417 8.54 15.80 32.47
C LYS A 417 7.58 16.80 33.11
N LYS A 418 7.21 17.84 32.37
CA LYS A 418 6.32 18.91 32.82
C LYS A 418 4.89 18.44 33.01
N ASP A 419 4.36 17.70 32.03
CA ASP A 419 2.95 17.33 31.98
C ASP A 419 2.67 16.04 32.77
N PHE A 420 3.67 15.16 32.92
CA PHE A 420 3.56 13.88 33.63
C PHE A 420 4.67 13.66 34.69
N PRO A 421 4.83 14.57 35.68
CA PRO A 421 5.99 14.57 36.60
C PRO A 421 6.13 13.33 37.49
N LEU A 422 5.05 12.57 37.69
CA LEU A 422 5.03 11.34 38.50
C LEU A 422 5.09 10.05 37.66
N SER A 423 5.17 10.16 36.33
CA SER A 423 5.17 9.00 35.44
C SER A 423 6.50 8.25 35.44
N THR A 424 6.44 6.92 35.27
CA THR A 424 7.61 6.07 35.01
C THR A 424 8.30 6.37 33.67
N ALA A 425 7.67 7.15 32.79
CA ALA A 425 8.25 7.61 31.53
C ALA A 425 9.30 8.72 31.76
N VAL A 426 9.27 9.44 32.88
CA VAL A 426 10.18 10.56 33.17
C VAL A 426 11.65 10.16 33.14
N PRO A 427 12.11 9.11 33.84
CA PRO A 427 13.51 8.67 33.74
C PRO A 427 13.93 8.24 32.33
N HIS A 428 12.99 7.81 31.48
CA HIS A 428 13.28 7.47 30.09
C HIS A 428 13.47 8.73 29.25
N ALA A 429 12.64 9.75 29.47
CA ALA A 429 12.79 11.06 28.84
C ALA A 429 14.09 11.75 29.26
N ASP A 430 14.46 11.63 30.54
CA ASP A 430 15.73 12.08 31.11
C ASP A 430 16.93 11.46 30.37
N LEU A 431 16.92 10.15 30.15
CA LEU A 431 17.97 9.49 29.37
C LEU A 431 17.97 9.95 27.90
N GLY A 432 16.80 10.20 27.31
CA GLY A 432 16.67 10.76 25.97
C GLY A 432 17.29 12.16 25.84
N LEU A 433 16.99 13.05 26.79
CA LEU A 433 17.61 14.38 26.88
C LEU A 433 19.13 14.26 27.00
N MET A 434 19.62 13.36 27.85
CA MET A 434 21.05 13.14 28.05
C MET A 434 21.75 12.72 26.75
N ARG A 435 21.15 11.83 25.95
CA ARG A 435 21.68 11.43 24.65
C ARG A 435 21.70 12.57 23.65
N VAL A 436 20.63 13.37 23.58
CA VAL A 436 20.58 14.52 22.66
C VAL A 436 21.62 15.58 23.06
N PHE A 437 21.71 15.93 24.34
CA PHE A 437 22.72 16.89 24.83
C PHE A 437 24.16 16.41 24.58
N TYR A 438 24.43 15.12 24.75
CA TYR A 438 25.74 14.55 24.43
C TYR A 438 26.07 14.68 22.93
N ARG A 439 25.10 14.42 22.05
CA ARG A 439 25.26 14.56 20.59
C ARG A 439 25.45 16.00 20.14
N ASP A 440 24.92 16.96 20.90
CA ASP A 440 25.09 18.39 20.65
C ASP A 440 26.36 18.97 21.30
N GLY A 441 27.09 18.16 22.07
CA GLY A 441 28.31 18.57 22.78
C GLY A 441 28.04 19.43 24.02
N ASP A 442 26.79 19.53 24.48
CA ASP A 442 26.43 20.28 25.69
C ASP A 442 26.65 19.43 26.94
N PHE A 443 27.92 19.25 27.29
CA PHE A 443 28.36 18.43 28.42
C PHE A 443 27.88 18.95 29.78
N SER A 444 27.57 20.24 29.89
CA SER A 444 26.98 20.83 31.09
C SER A 444 25.58 20.27 31.33
N ARG A 445 24.72 20.30 30.31
CA ARG A 445 23.37 19.72 30.41
C ARG A 445 23.38 18.21 30.56
N VAL A 446 24.34 17.50 29.96
CA VAL A 446 24.54 16.06 30.21
C VAL A 446 24.78 15.78 31.70
N THR A 447 25.64 16.57 32.35
CA THR A 447 25.94 16.42 33.78
C THR A 447 24.70 16.64 34.64
N ASN A 448 23.93 17.70 34.35
CA ASN A 448 22.66 17.97 35.06
C ASN A 448 21.67 16.81 34.91
N GLN A 449 21.57 16.25 33.70
CA GLN A 449 20.65 15.16 33.42
C GLN A 449 21.09 13.84 34.07
N PHE A 450 22.40 13.62 34.25
CA PHE A 450 22.92 12.47 34.97
C PHE A 450 22.58 12.52 36.47
N VAL A 451 22.53 13.71 37.08
CA VAL A 451 22.09 13.89 38.47
C VAL A 451 20.64 13.42 38.64
N GLU A 452 19.76 13.76 37.69
CA GLU A 452 18.37 13.29 37.69
C GLU A 452 18.29 11.75 37.56
N LEU A 453 19.10 11.15 36.67
CA LEU A 453 19.17 9.69 36.49
C LEU A 453 19.82 8.94 37.67
N SER A 454 20.52 9.65 38.56
CA SER A 454 21.16 9.08 39.74
C SER A 454 20.25 9.05 40.98
N LYS A 455 19.01 9.55 40.87
CA LYS A 455 18.04 9.54 41.97
C LYS A 455 17.59 8.12 42.33
N PRO A 456 17.25 7.84 43.61
CA PRO A 456 16.93 6.48 44.06
C PRO A 456 15.72 5.80 43.40
N ASN A 457 14.82 6.57 42.79
CA ASN A 457 13.61 6.09 42.13
C ASN A 457 13.82 5.71 40.65
N VAL A 458 15.03 5.89 40.11
CA VAL A 458 15.37 5.57 38.72
C VAL A 458 15.79 4.11 38.61
N PRO A 459 15.24 3.33 37.65
CA PRO A 459 15.68 1.95 37.39
C PRO A 459 17.18 1.86 37.11
N ASP A 460 17.84 0.86 37.71
CA ASP A 460 19.30 0.64 37.58
C ASP A 460 19.77 0.60 36.13
N SER A 461 19.02 -0.06 35.23
CA SER A 461 19.37 -0.14 33.81
C SER A 461 19.46 1.24 33.15
N LEU A 462 18.59 2.19 33.49
CA LEU A 462 18.66 3.56 32.95
C LEU A 462 19.84 4.32 33.55
N ARG A 463 20.11 4.12 34.85
CA ARG A 463 21.29 4.68 35.51
C ARG A 463 22.58 4.20 34.85
N PHE A 464 22.67 2.93 34.45
CA PHE A 464 23.85 2.38 33.77
C PHE A 464 24.04 2.95 32.35
N HIS A 465 22.98 3.14 31.57
CA HIS A 465 23.08 3.86 30.29
C HIS A 465 23.53 5.32 30.52
N GLY A 466 22.98 5.99 31.52
CA GLY A 466 23.40 7.33 31.91
C GLY A 466 24.88 7.37 32.31
N ALA A 467 25.35 6.37 33.06
CA ALA A 467 26.73 6.27 33.50
C ALA A 467 27.69 6.09 32.33
N TYR A 468 27.32 5.28 31.34
CA TYR A 468 28.10 5.17 30.11
C TYR A 468 28.22 6.53 29.39
N ILE A 469 27.11 7.26 29.19
CA ILE A 469 27.13 8.58 28.55
C ILE A 469 27.92 9.60 29.37
N MET A 470 27.80 9.59 30.70
CA MET A 470 28.57 10.47 31.58
C MET A 470 30.07 10.14 31.54
N GLY A 471 30.42 8.86 31.50
CA GLY A 471 31.79 8.41 31.31
C GLY A 471 32.39 8.87 29.99
N GLN A 472 31.62 8.78 28.90
CA GLN A 472 32.01 9.35 27.60
C GLN A 472 32.18 10.88 27.67
N THR A 473 31.28 11.58 28.37
CA THR A 473 31.41 13.02 28.62
C THR A 473 32.72 13.35 29.32
N HIS A 474 33.07 12.63 30.39
CA HIS A 474 34.34 12.82 31.08
C HIS A 474 35.57 12.52 30.21
N LEU A 475 35.49 11.55 29.30
CA LEU A 475 36.54 11.32 28.31
C LEU A 475 36.72 12.51 27.35
N GLN A 476 35.64 13.21 26.98
CA GLN A 476 35.68 14.40 26.13
C GLN A 476 36.18 15.63 26.90
N THR A 477 35.84 15.78 28.19
CA THR A 477 36.30 16.89 29.04
C THR A 477 37.68 16.66 29.67
N ASN A 478 38.33 15.54 29.34
CA ASN A 478 39.64 15.12 29.83
C ASN A 478 39.71 14.75 31.34
N ASP A 479 38.58 14.42 31.95
CA ASP A 479 38.47 14.00 33.36
C ASP A 479 38.60 12.46 33.50
N MET A 480 39.78 11.89 33.20
CA MET A 480 39.96 10.43 33.05
C MET A 480 39.58 9.63 34.31
N GLN A 481 39.96 10.09 35.50
CA GLN A 481 39.66 9.36 36.75
C GLN A 481 38.16 9.27 37.01
N LYS A 482 37.41 10.35 36.74
CA LYS A 482 35.95 10.35 36.88
C LYS A 482 35.30 9.48 35.81
N ALA A 483 35.84 9.48 34.59
CA ALA A 483 35.38 8.57 33.54
C ALA A 483 35.47 7.11 34.00
N ILE A 484 36.63 6.68 34.52
CA ILE A 484 36.84 5.31 35.01
C ILE A 484 35.85 4.98 36.13
N GLN A 485 35.71 5.85 37.13
CA GLN A 485 34.80 5.63 38.27
C GLN A 485 33.35 5.42 37.82
N VAL A 486 32.85 6.29 36.94
CA VAL A 486 31.45 6.23 36.49
C VAL A 486 31.23 5.07 35.52
N LEU A 487 32.17 4.77 34.61
CA LEU A 487 32.06 3.63 33.70
C LEU A 487 32.10 2.28 34.42
N SER A 488 32.85 2.20 35.52
CA SER A 488 33.02 0.95 36.29
C SER A 488 31.74 0.47 36.97
N ILE A 489 30.70 1.31 37.07
CA ILE A 489 29.42 0.92 37.67
C ILE A 489 28.54 0.12 36.69
N VAL A 490 28.89 0.07 35.39
CA VAL A 490 28.13 -0.66 34.37
C VAL A 490 28.42 -2.16 34.52
N PRO A 491 27.42 -3.01 34.82
CA PRO A 491 27.64 -4.44 35.05
C PRO A 491 27.77 -5.23 33.74
N GLU A 492 28.34 -6.44 33.80
CA GLU A 492 28.64 -7.29 32.62
C GLU A 492 27.40 -7.65 31.79
N GLU A 493 26.25 -7.83 32.42
CA GLU A 493 25.00 -8.18 31.74
C GLU A 493 24.38 -7.00 30.98
N HIS A 494 24.88 -5.78 31.18
CA HIS A 494 24.33 -4.58 30.57
C HIS A 494 24.79 -4.41 29.11
N PRO A 495 23.91 -3.95 28.17
CA PRO A 495 24.28 -3.77 26.77
C PRO A 495 25.47 -2.83 26.54
N ASP A 496 25.64 -1.84 27.41
CA ASP A 496 26.72 -0.86 27.34
C ASP A 496 28.06 -1.34 27.92
N TYR A 497 28.12 -2.52 28.54
CA TYR A 497 29.32 -3.01 29.23
C TYR A 497 30.55 -3.07 28.32
N ILE A 498 30.42 -3.66 27.13
CA ILE A 498 31.50 -3.75 26.14
C ILE A 498 32.04 -2.37 25.78
N PHE A 499 31.13 -1.40 25.60
CA PHE A 499 31.51 -0.02 25.28
C PHE A 499 32.18 0.67 26.48
N ALA A 500 31.69 0.42 27.70
CA ALA A 500 32.24 0.96 28.92
C ALA A 500 33.65 0.43 29.21
N GLN A 501 33.89 -0.89 29.08
CA GLN A 501 35.20 -1.50 29.27
C GLN A 501 36.24 -0.98 28.27
N HIS A 502 35.88 -0.87 26.99
CA HIS A 502 36.77 -0.24 26.01
C HIS A 502 37.07 1.23 26.36
N ALA A 503 36.07 1.98 26.83
CA ALA A 503 36.22 3.36 27.23
C ALA A 503 37.11 3.53 28.48
N ILE A 504 37.01 2.60 29.45
CA ILE A 504 37.91 2.51 30.62
C ILE A 504 39.35 2.28 30.16
N ALA A 505 39.59 1.36 29.22
CA ALA A 505 40.92 1.14 28.67
C ALA A 505 41.51 2.41 28.02
N VAL A 506 40.69 3.14 27.25
CA VAL A 506 41.09 4.44 26.66
C VAL A 506 41.39 5.47 27.75
N ALA A 507 40.61 5.51 28.83
CA ALA A 507 40.84 6.42 29.95
C ALA A 507 42.18 6.12 30.65
N HIS A 508 42.46 4.85 30.95
CA HIS A 508 43.74 4.43 31.54
C HIS A 508 44.93 4.74 30.65
N ALA A 509 44.81 4.51 29.34
CA ALA A 509 45.85 4.83 28.38
C ALA A 509 46.14 6.34 28.31
N ARG A 510 45.11 7.19 28.34
CA ARG A 510 45.28 8.66 28.37
C ARG A 510 45.82 9.16 29.70
N LEU A 511 45.53 8.46 30.80
CA LEU A 511 46.06 8.78 32.11
C LEU A 511 47.53 8.37 32.28
N GLY A 512 48.05 7.51 31.38
CA GLY A 512 49.37 6.91 31.54
C GLY A 512 49.44 5.90 32.68
N SER A 513 48.32 5.19 32.93
CA SER A 513 48.28 4.08 33.90
C SER A 513 49.16 2.91 33.45
N GLU A 514 49.43 1.98 34.37
CA GLU A 514 50.16 0.75 34.04
C GLU A 514 49.43 -0.04 32.94
N SER A 515 50.19 -0.69 32.05
CA SER A 515 49.62 -1.51 30.97
C SER A 515 48.68 -2.62 31.46
N SER A 516 48.90 -3.13 32.67
CA SER A 516 48.07 -4.14 33.33
C SER A 516 46.60 -3.72 33.43
N GLU A 517 46.33 -2.47 33.84
CA GLU A 517 44.99 -1.90 33.94
C GLU A 517 44.31 -1.77 32.58
N ILE A 518 45.08 -1.33 31.56
CA ILE A 518 44.59 -1.17 30.19
C ILE A 518 44.23 -2.55 29.59
N VAL A 519 45.13 -3.53 29.74
CA VAL A 519 44.94 -4.89 29.25
C VAL A 519 43.75 -5.55 29.94
N MET A 520 43.62 -5.42 31.26
CA MET A 520 42.48 -5.97 32.01
C MET A 520 41.14 -5.45 31.48
N ALA A 521 41.00 -4.14 31.28
CA ALA A 521 39.77 -3.55 30.75
C ALA A 521 39.49 -4.02 29.29
N LEU A 522 40.52 -4.17 28.46
CA LEU A 522 40.38 -4.70 27.11
C LEU A 522 40.02 -6.18 27.09
N GLU A 523 40.60 -6.99 27.98
CA GLU A 523 40.28 -8.41 28.16
C GLU A 523 38.83 -8.61 28.59
N ASN A 524 38.35 -7.80 29.54
CA ASN A 524 36.93 -7.76 29.91
C ASN A 524 36.04 -7.43 28.69
N CYS A 525 36.45 -6.47 27.87
CA CYS A 525 35.71 -6.09 26.68
C CYS A 525 35.62 -7.22 25.64
N VAL A 526 36.74 -7.91 25.36
CA VAL A 526 36.76 -8.97 24.33
C VAL A 526 36.22 -10.31 24.83
N GLY A 527 36.24 -10.54 26.15
CA GLY A 527 35.65 -11.72 26.80
C GLY A 527 34.12 -11.68 26.87
N ALA A 528 33.52 -10.48 26.85
CA ALA A 528 32.09 -10.29 26.91
C ALA A 528 31.37 -10.71 25.60
N LYS A 529 30.13 -11.20 25.72
CA LYS A 529 29.34 -11.71 24.59
C LYS A 529 28.77 -10.57 23.72
N ALA A 530 29.42 -10.27 22.60
CA ALA A 530 28.93 -9.31 21.62
C ALA A 530 27.74 -9.83 20.80
N THR A 531 26.59 -9.16 20.89
CA THR A 531 25.34 -9.51 20.19
C THR A 531 25.05 -8.60 19.00
N THR A 532 25.32 -7.30 19.11
CA THR A 532 25.05 -6.31 18.06
C THR A 532 26.27 -6.08 17.16
N PRO A 533 26.07 -5.63 15.90
CA PRO A 533 27.19 -5.24 15.02
C PRO A 533 28.10 -4.17 15.64
N ALA A 534 27.52 -3.20 16.36
CA ALA A 534 28.28 -2.16 17.05
C ALA A 534 29.17 -2.73 18.18
N GLN A 535 28.64 -3.67 18.98
CA GLN A 535 29.43 -4.36 20.00
C GLN A 535 30.60 -5.14 19.39
N LYS A 536 30.34 -5.87 18.28
CA LYS A 536 31.40 -6.59 17.56
C LYS A 536 32.51 -5.67 17.08
N GLU A 537 32.15 -4.48 16.60
CA GLU A 537 33.12 -3.51 16.11
C GLU A 537 33.97 -2.91 17.24
N ILE A 538 33.40 -2.71 18.44
CA ILE A 538 34.17 -2.31 19.62
C ILE A 538 35.08 -3.43 20.13
N VAL A 539 34.65 -4.70 20.03
CA VAL A 539 35.52 -5.85 20.30
C VAL A 539 36.69 -5.88 19.31
N ASN A 540 36.45 -5.66 18.01
CA ASN A 540 37.50 -5.54 17.00
C ASN A 540 38.48 -4.40 17.33
N ARG A 541 37.95 -3.24 17.74
CA ARG A 541 38.77 -2.11 18.19
C ARG A 541 39.61 -2.44 19.42
N SER A 542 39.08 -3.25 20.33
CA SER A 542 39.77 -3.66 21.55
C SER A 542 40.88 -4.66 21.26
N TYR A 543 40.66 -5.61 20.35
CA TYR A 543 41.72 -6.48 19.83
C TYR A 543 42.84 -5.71 19.15
N LEU A 544 42.49 -4.70 18.35
CA LEU A 544 43.49 -3.79 17.76
C LEU A 544 44.33 -3.14 18.85
N PHE A 545 43.67 -2.59 19.88
CA PHE A 545 44.34 -1.88 20.96
C PHE A 545 45.26 -2.82 21.77
N LEU A 546 44.78 -4.03 22.13
CA LEU A 546 45.61 -5.08 22.75
C LEU A 546 46.83 -5.41 21.89
N GLY A 547 46.63 -5.55 20.58
CA GLY A 547 47.68 -5.84 19.62
C GLY A 547 48.81 -4.83 19.66
N TYR A 548 48.48 -3.53 19.65
CA TYR A 548 49.48 -2.47 19.73
C TYR A 548 50.15 -2.37 21.10
N ILE A 549 49.41 -2.58 22.21
CA ILE A 549 50.03 -2.60 23.55
C ILE A 549 51.06 -3.73 23.63
N PHE A 550 50.70 -4.94 23.21
CA PHE A 550 51.63 -6.08 23.21
C PHE A 550 52.81 -5.88 22.25
N TYR A 551 52.63 -5.15 21.15
CA TYR A 551 53.72 -4.78 20.24
C TYR A 551 54.75 -3.85 20.91
N GLU A 552 54.28 -2.83 21.63
CA GLU A 552 55.11 -1.90 22.41
C GLU A 552 55.83 -2.62 23.57
N GLU A 553 55.14 -3.52 24.28
CA GLU A 553 55.72 -4.37 25.33
C GLU A 553 56.67 -5.46 24.81
N ASN A 554 56.85 -5.56 23.49
CA ASN A 554 57.67 -6.56 22.82
C ASN A 554 57.20 -8.02 23.04
N THR A 555 55.93 -8.23 23.40
CA THR A 555 55.29 -9.55 23.52
C THR A 555 54.67 -9.98 22.19
N LEU A 556 55.52 -10.14 21.18
CA LEU A 556 55.13 -10.24 19.76
C LEU A 556 54.15 -11.37 19.45
N SER A 557 54.24 -12.51 20.13
CA SER A 557 53.30 -13.62 19.93
C SER A 557 51.86 -13.25 20.31
N LYS A 558 51.66 -12.53 21.42
CA LYS A 558 50.35 -12.03 21.85
C LYS A 558 49.86 -10.93 20.91
N ALA A 559 50.75 -10.04 20.47
CA ALA A 559 50.42 -8.98 19.53
C ALA A 559 49.86 -9.54 18.20
N VAL A 560 50.54 -10.52 17.59
CA VAL A 560 50.06 -11.15 16.34
C VAL A 560 48.70 -11.82 16.54
N VAL A 561 48.51 -12.55 17.65
CA VAL A 561 47.24 -13.23 17.92
C VAL A 561 46.11 -12.22 18.05
N ALA A 562 46.27 -11.17 18.86
CA ALA A 562 45.26 -10.15 19.05
C ALA A 562 44.91 -9.43 17.73
N LEU A 563 45.91 -9.02 16.95
CA LEU A 563 45.69 -8.33 15.68
C LEU A 563 45.03 -9.24 14.63
N ARG A 564 45.27 -10.56 14.65
CA ARG A 564 44.61 -11.53 13.74
C ARG A 564 43.15 -11.78 14.08
N MET A 565 42.70 -11.45 15.29
CA MET A 565 41.29 -11.53 15.66
C MET A 565 40.44 -10.46 14.98
N VAL A 566 41.04 -9.39 14.45
CA VAL A 566 40.34 -8.34 13.70
C VAL A 566 40.01 -8.82 12.28
N PRO A 567 38.72 -9.01 11.91
CA PRO A 567 38.35 -9.50 10.60
C PRO A 567 38.68 -8.49 9.49
N THR A 568 38.94 -8.97 8.27
CA THR A 568 39.19 -8.09 7.09
C THR A 568 37.99 -7.23 6.69
N SER A 569 36.78 -7.59 7.12
CA SER A 569 35.56 -6.79 6.94
C SER A 569 35.38 -5.70 7.99
N SER A 570 36.21 -5.68 9.03
CA SER A 570 36.17 -4.69 10.12
C SER A 570 36.53 -3.30 9.63
N TYR A 571 35.98 -2.27 10.28
CA TYR A 571 36.43 -0.89 10.05
C TYR A 571 37.90 -0.70 10.45
N TYR A 572 38.41 -1.53 11.37
CA TYR A 572 39.79 -1.50 11.87
C TYR A 572 40.75 -2.45 11.14
N ALA A 573 40.34 -3.04 10.02
CA ALA A 573 41.14 -4.03 9.31
C ALA A 573 42.48 -3.49 8.79
N GLU A 574 42.51 -2.27 8.25
CA GLU A 574 43.74 -1.65 7.73
C GLU A 574 44.77 -1.44 8.85
N ASP A 575 44.32 -0.96 10.01
CA ASP A 575 45.16 -0.76 11.20
C ASP A 575 45.72 -2.09 11.70
N ALA A 576 44.88 -3.12 11.75
CA ALA A 576 45.30 -4.45 12.17
C ALA A 576 46.35 -5.04 11.23
N LEU A 577 46.18 -4.89 9.91
CA LEU A 577 47.17 -5.33 8.92
C LEU A 577 48.48 -4.56 9.06
N LEU A 578 48.43 -3.25 9.29
CA LEU A 578 49.64 -2.46 9.55
C LEU A 578 50.39 -2.97 10.78
N GLY A 579 49.69 -3.16 11.91
CA GLY A 579 50.25 -3.72 13.13
C GLY A 579 50.82 -5.13 12.92
N GLN A 580 50.13 -5.99 12.17
CA GLN A 580 50.59 -7.35 11.86
C GLN A 580 51.89 -7.33 11.06
N GLY A 581 52.00 -6.44 10.06
CA GLY A 581 53.20 -6.31 9.23
C GLY A 581 54.43 -5.90 10.05
N TRP A 582 54.30 -4.86 10.87
CA TRP A 582 55.39 -4.41 11.75
C TRP A 582 55.73 -5.44 12.83
N THR A 583 54.73 -6.11 13.40
CA THR A 583 54.96 -7.19 14.38
C THR A 583 55.69 -8.37 13.74
N ALA A 584 55.30 -8.79 12.53
CA ALA A 584 55.96 -9.85 11.79
C ALA A 584 57.42 -9.50 11.45
N LEU A 585 57.69 -8.25 11.06
CA LEU A 585 59.04 -7.76 10.83
C LEU A 585 59.90 -7.87 12.10
N LYS A 586 59.39 -7.36 13.23
CA LYS A 586 60.06 -7.42 14.54
C LYS A 586 60.26 -8.86 15.04
N ALA A 587 59.31 -9.75 14.74
CA ALA A 587 59.34 -11.18 15.08
C ALA A 587 60.18 -12.05 14.14
N ARG A 588 60.78 -11.45 13.11
CA ARG A 588 61.57 -12.14 12.08
C ARG A 588 60.80 -13.13 11.20
N GLN A 589 59.51 -12.87 10.99
CA GLN A 589 58.61 -13.67 10.15
C GLN A 589 58.48 -13.03 8.76
N TRP A 590 59.43 -13.31 7.88
CA TRP A 590 59.57 -12.63 6.59
C TRP A 590 58.44 -12.91 5.60
N THR A 591 57.95 -14.15 5.56
CA THR A 591 56.84 -14.55 4.69
C THR A 591 55.56 -13.81 5.04
N ASP A 592 55.27 -13.70 6.34
CA ASP A 592 54.07 -13.04 6.86
C ASP A 592 54.17 -11.53 6.64
N CYS A 593 55.36 -10.96 6.76
CA CYS A 593 55.65 -9.56 6.44
C CYS A 593 55.34 -9.22 4.97
N ILE A 594 55.83 -10.03 4.03
CA ILE A 594 55.57 -9.88 2.59
C ILE A 594 54.07 -10.00 2.29
N ALA A 595 53.42 -11.06 2.79
CA ALA A 595 52.00 -11.31 2.52
C ALA A 595 51.09 -10.21 3.09
N THR A 596 51.37 -9.76 4.31
CA THR A 596 50.59 -8.71 4.99
C THR A 596 50.79 -7.36 4.32
N GLY A 597 52.02 -7.01 3.95
CA GLY A 597 52.33 -5.79 3.20
C GLY A 597 51.61 -5.73 1.85
N GLN A 598 51.65 -6.82 1.07
CA GLN A 598 50.93 -6.94 -0.20
C GLN A 598 49.41 -6.78 -0.01
N LEU A 599 48.85 -7.40 1.03
CA LEU A 599 47.43 -7.32 1.33
C LEU A 599 47.02 -5.89 1.73
N LEU A 600 47.82 -5.21 2.55
CA LEU A 600 47.58 -3.82 2.95
C LEU A 600 47.65 -2.87 1.74
N THR A 601 48.67 -3.02 0.89
CA THR A 601 48.82 -2.23 -0.33
C THR A 601 47.65 -2.42 -1.31
N LYS A 602 47.13 -3.64 -1.43
CA LYS A 602 45.99 -3.94 -2.30
C LYS A 602 44.65 -3.46 -1.75
N THR A 603 44.46 -3.54 -0.44
CA THR A 603 43.15 -3.32 0.21
C THR A 603 42.94 -1.86 0.58
N SER A 604 43.99 -1.17 1.01
CA SER A 604 43.89 0.22 1.47
C SER A 604 43.66 1.19 0.30
N ARG A 605 42.78 2.17 0.51
CA ARG A 605 42.60 3.32 -0.40
C ARG A 605 43.48 4.51 -0.01
N LYS A 606 44.13 4.47 1.15
CA LYS A 606 44.91 5.57 1.72
C LYS A 606 46.34 5.47 1.21
N GLY A 607 46.80 6.51 0.52
CA GLY A 607 48.12 6.51 -0.14
C GLY A 607 49.27 6.21 0.83
N VAL A 608 49.25 6.77 2.03
CA VAL A 608 50.30 6.57 3.04
C VAL A 608 50.36 5.11 3.49
N LEU A 609 49.22 4.50 3.82
CA LEU A 609 49.16 3.07 4.18
C LEU A 609 49.58 2.14 3.04
N GLN A 610 49.28 2.51 1.78
CA GLN A 610 49.77 1.75 0.64
C GLN A 610 51.30 1.77 0.55
N CYS A 611 51.92 2.92 0.84
CA CYS A 611 53.38 3.09 0.86
C CYS A 611 54.02 2.38 2.06
N GLU A 612 53.42 2.44 3.25
CA GLU A 612 53.87 1.66 4.41
C GLU A 612 53.75 0.14 4.15
N GLY A 613 52.67 -0.32 3.53
CA GLY A 613 52.54 -1.72 3.12
C GLY A 613 53.65 -2.16 2.15
N MET A 614 53.99 -1.30 1.18
CA MET A 614 55.12 -1.51 0.27
C MET A 614 56.47 -1.52 1.01
N LEU A 615 56.66 -0.64 1.98
CA LEU A 615 57.86 -0.57 2.82
C LEU A 615 58.03 -1.85 3.65
N ILE A 616 56.97 -2.30 4.33
CA ILE A 616 56.93 -3.55 5.10
C ILE A 616 57.28 -4.74 4.20
N GLN A 617 56.60 -4.88 3.05
CA GLN A 617 56.90 -5.92 2.07
C GLN A 617 58.38 -5.87 1.62
N SER A 618 58.91 -4.68 1.39
CA SER A 618 60.29 -4.47 0.96
C SER A 618 61.29 -4.91 2.02
N TYR A 619 61.06 -4.60 3.29
CA TYR A 619 61.90 -5.13 4.37
C TYR A 619 61.85 -6.66 4.44
N GLY A 620 60.69 -7.28 4.19
CA GLY A 620 60.58 -8.73 4.06
C GLY A 620 61.45 -9.31 2.94
N HIS A 621 61.40 -8.72 1.74
CA HIS A 621 62.25 -9.12 0.61
C HIS A 621 63.74 -8.87 0.86
N LEU A 622 64.09 -7.73 1.47
CA LEU A 622 65.45 -7.38 1.84
C LEU A 622 66.07 -8.46 2.76
N LEU A 623 65.33 -8.89 3.77
CA LEU A 623 65.79 -9.89 4.75
C LEU A 623 65.85 -11.30 4.18
N GLN A 624 65.09 -11.58 3.11
CA GLN A 624 65.22 -12.80 2.29
C GLN A 624 66.31 -12.70 1.21
N LYS A 625 67.09 -11.60 1.17
CA LYS A 625 68.11 -11.31 0.14
C LYS A 625 67.55 -11.19 -1.29
N GLN A 626 66.25 -10.91 -1.44
CA GLN A 626 65.59 -10.67 -2.72
C GLN A 626 65.69 -9.19 -3.10
N TYR A 627 66.92 -8.70 -3.31
CA TYR A 627 67.20 -7.27 -3.46
C TYR A 627 66.53 -6.63 -4.69
N ALA A 628 66.43 -7.36 -5.81
CA ALA A 628 65.78 -6.86 -7.03
C ALA A 628 64.30 -6.56 -6.80
N GLN A 629 63.56 -7.51 -6.22
CA GLN A 629 62.13 -7.35 -5.92
C GLN A 629 61.89 -6.21 -4.91
N SER A 630 62.73 -6.13 -3.87
CA SER A 630 62.64 -5.04 -2.90
C SER A 630 62.91 -3.67 -3.53
N MET A 631 63.86 -3.58 -4.46
CA MET A 631 64.19 -2.33 -5.15
C MET A 631 63.02 -1.84 -6.02
N ASP A 632 62.37 -2.76 -6.75
CA ASP A 632 61.24 -2.42 -7.62
C ASP A 632 60.05 -1.90 -6.81
N VAL A 633 59.73 -2.56 -5.69
CA VAL A 633 58.64 -2.13 -4.79
C VAL A 633 58.94 -0.76 -4.18
N LEU A 634 60.18 -0.51 -3.71
CA LEU A 634 60.56 0.77 -3.11
C LEU A 634 60.60 1.93 -4.11
N LYS A 635 60.96 1.69 -5.38
CA LYS A 635 60.89 2.72 -6.42
C LYS A 635 59.45 3.21 -6.61
N VAL A 636 58.52 2.26 -6.75
CA VAL A 636 57.08 2.57 -6.85
C VAL A 636 56.60 3.30 -5.60
N ALA A 637 57.02 2.87 -4.41
CA ALA A 637 56.66 3.51 -3.15
C ALA A 637 57.20 4.95 -3.06
N SER A 638 58.44 5.19 -3.49
CA SER A 638 59.10 6.50 -3.48
C SER A 638 58.44 7.50 -4.44
N GLU A 639 58.10 7.07 -5.65
CA GLU A 639 57.35 7.90 -6.60
C GLU A 639 55.96 8.25 -6.04
N LYS A 640 55.29 7.26 -5.45
CA LYS A 640 53.95 7.42 -4.90
C LYS A 640 53.91 8.34 -3.69
N ILE A 641 54.79 8.16 -2.70
CA ILE A 641 54.82 8.97 -1.48
C ILE A 641 55.14 10.45 -1.79
N ARG A 642 55.99 10.72 -2.81
CA ARG A 642 56.31 12.09 -3.25
C ARG A 642 55.14 12.81 -3.91
N ALA A 643 54.22 12.06 -4.53
CA ALA A 643 53.03 12.61 -5.15
C ALA A 643 51.86 12.84 -4.16
N LEU A 644 51.98 12.35 -2.92
CA LEU A 644 50.93 12.53 -1.91
C LEU A 644 51.00 13.91 -1.27
N SER A 645 49.85 14.59 -1.20
CA SER A 645 49.66 15.80 -0.42
C SER A 645 48.66 15.56 0.71
N VAL A 646 48.87 16.24 1.84
CA VAL A 646 47.90 16.26 2.95
C VAL A 646 46.71 17.11 2.52
N GLN A 647 45.49 16.60 2.73
CA GLN A 647 44.27 17.34 2.41
C GLN A 647 44.15 18.57 3.34
N SER A 648 43.72 19.71 2.79
CA SER A 648 43.57 20.95 3.56
C SER A 648 42.35 20.89 4.50
N ASP A 649 42.52 21.42 5.71
CA ASP A 649 41.44 21.64 6.70
C ASP A 649 40.32 22.54 6.15
N ASP A 650 40.59 23.35 5.13
CA ASP A 650 39.57 24.18 4.46
C ASP A 650 38.41 23.35 3.90
N THR A 651 38.72 22.15 3.40
CA THR A 651 37.70 21.23 2.84
C THR A 651 36.78 20.69 3.94
N LEU A 652 37.33 20.33 5.10
CA LEU A 652 36.57 19.88 6.26
C LEU A 652 35.71 21.01 6.82
N ASN A 653 36.27 22.22 6.92
CA ASN A 653 35.55 23.40 7.39
C ASN A 653 34.37 23.73 6.46
N TYR A 654 34.58 23.68 5.14
CA TYR A 654 33.52 23.88 4.16
C TYR A 654 32.38 22.85 4.32
N SER A 655 32.71 21.56 4.42
CA SER A 655 31.71 20.51 4.64
C SER A 655 30.98 20.67 5.98
N ARG A 656 31.67 21.12 7.03
CA ARG A 656 31.05 21.43 8.33
C ARG A 656 30.04 22.58 8.22
N MET A 657 30.40 23.67 7.54
CA MET A 657 29.48 24.79 7.32
C MET A 657 28.22 24.36 6.54
N GLN A 658 28.38 23.48 5.53
CA GLN A 658 27.23 22.91 4.83
C GLN A 658 26.36 22.04 5.74
N TYR A 659 26.98 21.21 6.59
CA TYR A 659 26.26 20.41 7.59
C TYR A 659 25.46 21.30 8.55
N GLU A 660 26.05 22.36 9.08
CA GLU A 660 25.38 23.31 9.99
C GLU A 660 24.22 24.02 9.30
N SER A 661 24.40 24.45 8.04
CA SER A 661 23.33 25.06 7.23
C SER A 661 22.17 24.09 6.97
N ASN A 662 22.47 22.86 6.58
CA ASN A 662 21.47 21.79 6.42
C ASN A 662 20.77 21.50 7.76
N ARG A 663 21.49 21.57 8.89
CA ARG A 663 20.92 21.34 10.22
C ARG A 663 19.92 22.42 10.62
N MET A 664 20.22 23.69 10.40
CA MET A 664 19.27 24.78 10.62
C MET A 664 18.00 24.60 9.77
N SER A 665 18.16 24.19 8.51
CA SER A 665 17.03 23.96 7.61
C SER A 665 16.19 22.76 8.04
N HIS A 666 16.84 21.70 8.52
CA HIS A 666 16.20 20.52 9.09
C HIS A 666 15.43 20.83 10.38
N ASN A 667 15.95 21.71 11.25
CA ASN A 667 15.24 22.13 12.46
C ASN A 667 13.93 22.87 12.11
N PHE A 668 13.93 23.73 11.09
CA PHE A 668 12.70 24.37 10.59
C PHE A 668 11.69 23.35 10.04
N LEU A 669 12.17 22.35 9.30
CA LEU A 669 11.33 21.25 8.82
C LEU A 669 10.74 20.44 9.99
N ALA A 670 11.53 20.16 11.02
CA ALA A 670 11.10 19.42 12.20
C ALA A 670 9.99 20.15 12.97
N ASP A 671 10.10 21.46 13.15
CA ASP A 671 9.04 22.28 13.77
C ASP A 671 7.75 22.24 12.94
N LYS A 672 7.85 22.36 11.60
CA LYS A 672 6.71 22.23 10.69
C LYS A 672 6.04 20.85 10.79
N ILE A 673 6.83 19.77 10.85
CA ILE A 673 6.33 18.39 10.99
C ILE A 673 5.63 18.21 12.34
N ASP A 674 6.21 18.73 13.42
CA ASP A 674 5.64 18.65 14.77
C ASP A 674 4.29 19.38 14.83
N ASN A 675 4.25 20.63 14.36
CA ASN A 675 3.03 21.44 14.29
C ASN A 675 1.95 20.76 13.44
N LEU A 676 2.32 20.21 12.27
CA LEU A 676 1.40 19.45 11.43
C LEU A 676 0.85 18.26 12.20
N SER A 677 1.70 17.47 12.85
CA SER A 677 1.28 16.26 13.58
C SER A 677 0.26 16.52 14.68
N MET A 678 0.20 17.75 15.21
CA MET A 678 -0.71 18.16 16.28
C MET A 678 -2.04 18.77 15.76
N ALA A 679 -2.22 18.94 14.45
CA ALA A 679 -3.37 19.65 13.87
C ALA A 679 -4.70 18.84 13.77
N GLY A 680 -4.72 17.56 14.17
CA GLY A 680 -5.95 16.77 14.37
C GLY A 680 -6.79 16.36 13.13
N GLN A 681 -6.34 16.64 11.90
CA GLN A 681 -7.09 16.31 10.67
C GLN A 681 -6.47 15.13 9.90
N ALA A 682 -6.76 13.90 10.32
CA ALA A 682 -6.15 12.68 9.77
C ALA A 682 -6.35 12.46 8.25
N ALA A 683 -7.38 13.06 7.62
CA ALA A 683 -7.71 12.85 6.20
C ALA A 683 -6.94 13.76 5.23
N THR A 684 -6.51 14.96 5.66
CA THR A 684 -5.70 15.90 4.87
C THR A 684 -4.19 15.69 5.04
N MET A 685 -3.80 14.82 5.99
CA MET A 685 -2.40 14.57 6.36
C MET A 685 -1.62 13.65 5.42
N GLY A 686 -2.26 12.78 4.64
CA GLY A 686 -1.57 11.75 3.86
C GLY A 686 -0.55 12.32 2.85
N SER A 687 -1.03 13.15 1.91
CA SER A 687 -0.18 13.71 0.85
C SER A 687 0.86 14.70 1.36
N GLN A 688 0.52 15.49 2.38
CA GLN A 688 1.46 16.43 3.01
C GLN A 688 2.53 15.69 3.82
N SER A 689 2.17 14.62 4.54
CA SER A 689 3.12 13.78 5.28
C SER A 689 4.11 13.08 4.35
N ASP A 690 3.67 12.56 3.21
CA ASP A 690 4.56 11.88 2.25
C ASP A 690 5.60 12.82 1.64
N SER A 691 5.20 14.05 1.31
CA SER A 691 6.14 15.07 0.81
C SER A 691 7.17 15.44 1.88
N LEU A 692 6.75 15.65 3.13
CA LEU A 692 7.65 15.98 4.23
C LEU A 692 8.58 14.81 4.58
N ARG A 693 8.11 13.56 4.45
CA ARG A 693 8.93 12.35 4.64
C ARG A 693 10.09 12.30 3.65
N THR A 694 9.82 12.65 2.40
CA THR A 694 10.84 12.68 1.36
C THR A 694 11.91 13.73 1.67
N GLU A 695 11.48 14.92 2.08
CA GLU A 695 12.38 16.00 2.48
C GLU A 695 13.22 15.62 3.71
N GLN A 696 12.59 15.01 4.72
CA GLN A 696 13.26 14.47 5.91
C GLN A 696 14.35 13.46 5.52
N ASN A 697 14.05 12.49 4.66
CA ASN A 697 15.01 11.49 4.22
C ASN A 697 16.21 12.11 3.49
N ASN A 698 15.98 13.16 2.69
CA ASN A 698 17.06 13.87 2.01
C ASN A 698 18.05 14.51 3.00
N TYR A 699 17.56 15.07 4.11
CA TYR A 699 18.45 15.59 5.17
C TYR A 699 19.22 14.47 5.87
N MET A 700 18.60 13.32 6.13
CA MET A 700 19.29 12.18 6.74
C MET A 700 20.46 11.71 5.86
N THR A 701 20.24 11.58 4.55
CA THR A 701 21.30 11.24 3.60
C THR A 701 22.46 12.25 3.65
N LYS A 702 22.15 13.56 3.65
CA LYS A 702 23.18 14.61 3.74
C LYS A 702 23.97 14.55 5.06
N PHE A 703 23.33 14.22 6.17
CA PHE A 703 24.02 14.04 7.45
C PHE A 703 24.93 12.82 7.43
N ASP A 704 24.47 11.70 6.88
CA ASP A 704 25.27 10.48 6.73
C ASP A 704 26.48 10.69 5.81
N GLU A 705 26.32 11.43 4.71
CA GLU A 705 27.40 11.83 3.81
C GLU A 705 28.45 12.67 4.56
N TYR A 706 28.02 13.67 5.33
CA TYR A 706 28.92 14.48 6.13
C TYR A 706 29.67 13.66 7.19
N PHE A 707 28.99 12.81 7.96
CA PHE A 707 29.65 12.00 8.98
C PHE A 707 30.61 10.97 8.38
N THR A 708 30.28 10.40 7.23
CA THR A 708 31.17 9.49 6.50
C THR A 708 32.39 10.23 5.99
N PHE A 709 32.20 11.40 5.36
CA PHE A 709 33.27 12.26 4.89
C PHE A 709 34.20 12.69 6.04
N SER A 710 33.63 13.23 7.12
CA SER A 710 34.40 13.70 8.29
C SER A 710 35.22 12.57 8.92
N ARG A 711 34.64 11.37 9.02
CA ARG A 711 35.35 10.19 9.55
C ARG A 711 36.51 9.77 8.65
N GLU A 712 36.29 9.65 7.35
CA GLU A 712 37.35 9.28 6.40
C GLU A 712 38.43 10.35 6.26
N PHE A 713 38.06 11.63 6.35
CA PHE A 713 39.00 12.75 6.41
C PHE A 713 39.89 12.63 7.64
N ASN A 714 39.30 12.55 8.84
CA ASN A 714 40.05 12.43 10.09
C ASN A 714 40.99 11.22 10.09
N ARG A 715 40.54 10.10 9.54
CA ARG A 715 41.34 8.88 9.44
C ARG A 715 42.50 9.03 8.44
N SER A 716 42.25 9.65 7.28
CA SER A 716 43.30 9.91 6.29
C SER A 716 44.34 10.88 6.84
N THR A 717 43.90 11.94 7.53
CA THR A 717 44.77 12.91 8.20
C THR A 717 45.58 12.27 9.34
N PHE A 718 44.99 11.35 10.10
CA PHE A 718 45.70 10.61 11.15
C PHE A 718 46.92 9.86 10.61
N PHE A 719 46.75 9.06 9.54
CA PHE A 719 47.87 8.36 8.90
C PHE A 719 48.84 9.30 8.19
N ALA A 720 48.34 10.41 7.62
CA ALA A 720 49.18 11.41 6.98
C ALA A 720 50.19 12.07 7.92
N ARG A 721 50.01 12.01 9.25
CA ARG A 721 51.01 12.50 10.23
C ARG A 721 52.36 11.80 10.10
N SER A 722 52.37 10.56 9.59
CA SER A 722 53.58 9.76 9.41
C SER A 722 54.23 9.93 8.03
N ILE A 723 53.66 10.76 7.13
CA ILE A 723 54.07 10.82 5.73
C ILE A 723 55.57 11.11 5.53
N ASP A 724 56.14 11.98 6.36
CA ASP A 724 57.56 12.35 6.28
C ASP A 724 58.46 11.23 6.80
N ALA A 725 58.10 10.61 7.93
CA ALA A 725 58.83 9.46 8.47
C ALA A 725 58.82 8.28 7.49
N VAL A 726 57.66 7.95 6.92
CA VAL A 726 57.53 6.86 5.93
C VAL A 726 58.33 7.18 4.66
N ARG A 727 58.38 8.45 4.24
CA ARG A 727 59.17 8.89 3.09
C ARG A 727 60.67 8.70 3.36
N GLU A 728 61.14 9.15 4.51
CA GLU A 728 62.54 8.98 4.93
C GLU A 728 62.91 7.50 5.00
N ASP A 729 62.06 6.65 5.58
CA ASP A 729 62.28 5.21 5.68
C ASP A 729 62.35 4.53 4.30
N ILE A 730 61.46 4.91 3.37
CA ILE A 730 61.48 4.41 1.99
C ILE A 730 62.76 4.84 1.27
N GLU A 731 63.15 6.11 1.38
CA GLU A 731 64.36 6.64 0.72
C GLU A 731 65.63 6.01 1.30
N TYR A 732 65.68 5.83 2.62
CA TYR A 732 66.78 5.14 3.30
C TYR A 732 66.88 3.67 2.88
N ALA A 733 65.77 2.94 2.88
CA ALA A 733 65.72 1.54 2.45
C ALA A 733 66.17 1.40 0.98
N LEU A 734 65.68 2.29 0.11
CA LEU A 734 66.03 2.31 -1.31
C LEU A 734 67.52 2.57 -1.53
N ALA A 735 68.09 3.58 -0.86
CA ALA A 735 69.53 3.87 -0.95
C ALA A 735 70.39 2.71 -0.44
N THR A 736 69.96 2.05 0.64
CA THR A 736 70.65 0.88 1.20
C THR A 736 70.69 -0.27 0.20
N ILE A 737 69.57 -0.57 -0.46
CA ILE A 737 69.50 -1.62 -1.47
C ILE A 737 70.32 -1.27 -2.71
N GLN A 738 70.26 -0.02 -3.17
CA GLN A 738 71.09 0.45 -4.28
C GLN A 738 72.59 0.27 -4.00
N LYS A 739 73.03 0.53 -2.77
CA LYS A 739 74.41 0.28 -2.35
C LYS A 739 74.76 -1.21 -2.38
N ILE A 740 73.90 -2.08 -1.84
CA ILE A 740 74.12 -3.54 -1.82
C ILE A 740 74.19 -4.10 -3.26
N VAL A 741 73.25 -3.71 -4.12
CA VAL A 741 73.23 -4.14 -5.53
C VAL A 741 74.45 -3.59 -6.27
N GLY A 742 74.82 -2.32 -6.06
CA GLY A 742 76.00 -1.69 -6.65
C GLY A 742 77.32 -2.35 -6.21
N GLN A 743 77.45 -2.72 -4.93
CA GLN A 743 78.60 -3.46 -4.41
C GLN A 743 78.69 -4.88 -5.00
N SER A 744 77.57 -5.58 -5.15
CA SER A 744 77.55 -6.90 -5.82
C SER A 744 77.91 -6.85 -7.30
N GLY A 745 77.62 -5.71 -7.97
CA GLY A 745 78.05 -5.45 -9.33
C GLY A 745 79.56 -5.21 -9.43
N LEU A 746 80.13 -4.46 -8.49
CA LEU A 746 81.59 -4.25 -8.37
C LEU A 746 82.33 -5.56 -8.08
N GLU A 747 81.81 -6.42 -7.19
CA GLU A 747 82.40 -7.75 -6.92
C GLU A 747 82.40 -8.65 -8.17
N LYS A 748 81.34 -8.61 -8.99
CA LYS A 748 81.29 -9.35 -10.26
C LYS A 748 82.28 -8.83 -11.31
N VAL A 749 82.42 -7.51 -11.42
CA VAL A 749 83.40 -6.89 -12.33
C VAL A 749 84.82 -7.20 -11.88
N GLN A 750 85.08 -7.18 -10.57
CA GLN A 750 86.39 -7.50 -10.02
C GLN A 750 86.75 -8.98 -10.19
N GLN A 751 85.78 -9.90 -10.05
CA GLN A 751 85.98 -11.32 -10.38
C GLN A 751 86.19 -11.56 -11.88
N GLN A 752 85.52 -10.82 -12.76
CA GLN A 752 85.77 -10.90 -14.21
C GLN A 752 87.16 -10.38 -14.57
N MET A 753 87.59 -9.27 -13.98
CA MET A 753 88.93 -8.74 -14.16
C MET A 753 90.00 -9.70 -13.63
N GLU A 754 89.79 -10.35 -12.48
CA GLU A 754 90.70 -11.39 -11.98
C GLU A 754 90.76 -12.63 -12.88
N GLN A 755 89.63 -13.04 -13.48
CA GLN A 755 89.60 -14.14 -14.45
C GLN A 755 90.29 -13.79 -15.77
N GLU A 756 90.08 -12.58 -16.29
CA GLU A 756 90.79 -12.07 -17.48
C GLU A 756 92.30 -11.94 -17.21
N GLN A 757 92.68 -11.45 -16.03
CA GLN A 757 94.08 -11.37 -15.62
C GLN A 757 94.74 -12.76 -15.54
N GLN A 758 94.06 -13.75 -14.96
CA GLN A 758 94.54 -15.14 -14.93
C GLN A 758 94.67 -15.77 -16.33
N GLN A 759 93.77 -15.43 -17.25
CA GLN A 759 93.87 -15.88 -18.64
C GLN A 759 95.10 -15.26 -19.34
N ILE A 760 95.31 -13.96 -19.18
CA ILE A 760 96.47 -13.25 -19.73
C ILE A 760 97.77 -13.81 -19.14
N ASP A 761 97.85 -14.04 -17.83
CA ASP A 761 99.04 -14.62 -17.19
C ASP A 761 99.33 -16.05 -17.70
N SER A 762 98.29 -16.85 -17.95
CA SER A 762 98.43 -18.18 -18.55
C SER A 762 98.91 -18.15 -20.01
N GLU A 763 98.54 -17.11 -20.76
CA GLU A 763 98.98 -16.87 -22.13
C GLU A 763 100.42 -16.38 -22.18
N ILE A 764 100.81 -15.49 -21.26
CA ILE A 764 102.19 -15.04 -21.09
C ILE A 764 103.11 -16.20 -20.72
N GLU A 765 102.67 -17.10 -19.84
CA GLU A 765 103.47 -18.26 -19.45
C GLU A 765 103.61 -19.27 -20.59
N LYS A 766 102.56 -19.46 -21.41
CA LYS A 766 102.65 -20.21 -22.68
C LYS A 766 103.63 -19.58 -23.66
N LEU A 767 103.55 -18.26 -23.86
CA LEU A 767 104.44 -17.52 -24.75
C LEU A 767 105.89 -17.55 -24.28
N LYS A 768 106.15 -17.50 -22.96
CA LYS A 768 107.49 -17.71 -22.39
C LYS A 768 108.01 -19.12 -22.67
N GLN A 769 107.17 -20.15 -22.50
CA GLN A 769 107.55 -21.53 -22.83
C GLN A 769 107.81 -21.72 -24.34
N GLU A 770 107.09 -21.02 -25.20
CA GLU A 770 107.36 -21.00 -26.65
C GLU A 770 108.65 -20.23 -26.99
N MET A 771 108.92 -19.11 -26.31
CA MET A 771 110.19 -18.37 -26.47
C MET A 771 111.41 -19.16 -25.96
N GLU A 772 111.30 -19.88 -24.84
CA GLU A 772 112.36 -20.78 -24.37
C GLU A 772 112.61 -21.94 -25.33
N LYS A 773 111.56 -22.46 -25.99
CA LYS A 773 111.70 -23.48 -27.04
C LYS A 773 112.37 -22.91 -28.30
N LEU A 774 112.11 -21.65 -28.65
CA LEU A 774 112.75 -20.97 -29.78
C LEU A 774 114.20 -20.58 -29.48
N GLN A 775 114.54 -20.25 -28.23
CA GLN A 775 115.93 -19.97 -27.82
C GLN A 775 116.81 -21.22 -27.74
N ASN A 776 116.23 -22.41 -27.55
CA ASN A 776 116.95 -23.70 -27.58
C ASN A 776 117.11 -24.29 -29.00
N GLN A 777 116.73 -23.56 -30.06
CA GLN A 777 116.89 -23.95 -31.47
C GLN A 777 117.91 -23.12 -32.26
N ASN A 778 118.68 -22.26 -31.58
CA ASN A 778 119.90 -21.62 -32.08
C ASN A 778 121.07 -21.93 -31.13
#